data_AF-A0AAU9K3X4-F1
#
_entry.id   AF-A0AAU9K3X4-F1
#
_cell.length_a   1.000
_cell.length_b   1.000
_cell.length_c   1.000
_cell.angle_alpha   90.00
_cell.angle_beta   90.00
_cell.angle_gamma   90.00
#
_symmetry.space_group_name_H-M   'P 1'
#
loop_
_entity.id
_entity.type
_entity.pdbx_description
1 polymer ?
#
loop_
_entity_poly.entity_id
_entity_poly.type
_entity_poly.pdbx_seq_one_letter_code
_entity_poly.pdbx_strand_id
1 'polypeptide(L)'
;MSYLKDYPKNSKSCWPLWWQLILFICLLDISRCLEVIAIYNKSSAVKSYFNFSDELNLLVEWHNCEYQEAWICFNTYMNSMLILDLTDSIESQYYISKLCEERNIPHLVFENKLNYFDQLTFSVTPSSSNQINAFITTLHYFRWTQGLAANNGITSSLKENLKNYSESFNYLTIESGANIDELVNRVITPLGATLYYIFTNSSESYKLQKALISTKLLSSGNGIVLDQKSGYSCIVDGALIVTAKGQEYSTSDGDYMKSSIESVISELLKNIQTESSIEILSYLNFISKNHYRSQNFSLVNIQNGERLIVGEIFDEKLSIFGNITFPGNSSKIPKSEKKFLQLSIEAGSTNPIGPAIPIGLVGGYGSYAATDVINEGDSGLLTNFQIEMFNFDCGATIYNATFANACYLKDKENFGLGHVSALGSAMAIGSMTSFKQLNLTFPIVSAANGDPSLSSTAAFPMYMRVQLSNSYAFSLLPVFIRALGWQQASVLYQNDSWGISAYYYLQQGAKNNQIELKNPESSRTIPPNLDRNGVKKYLYVLQEIIDTQTRFFISLVQYPAIYFIFEEFYDLGLRKGDLVILTALTDLVPFLGYDNLHLYKLYETGVPIITMYGQSWVGPLGAKALSRISNAYGNQKNSYSCFYFDSVFLIAYALDYMINRGLDYTNANKLNEVMRNQQFYGCSGEVIIEKGSNDRILQTLEIFANKLDENGNLTTYIVGQFKTQSTQLIKIEEPLVYADGSTIKPTDLRNTNYECPFPNRLIRTFAKGRALVFGICFSVALISLFITIYIWKRWWKITVAPLTVKEEISMQDFIVGATIVIEFFQFSSMGPDFSPINSTLAGISSLFSLSLDNILKLRNGIFWIIVNAVFGSIGLWVILCLVVLLRLDEKFPTNFIFRNLDAIADYFMPILGDLCFIPFISICLDIFLCDQSIGDNFTDSFLAQDCYYFCWKDEHLAYAILSVFALIAYEPLAVFCRPLWQELQPLLHVKAVPLFLMVKTIVQMTLIVMNKTVKRAQNNLHGALFIAVMGFYIIFLFKFKPYNYPRFSWWQTLVSIAVVWLAFLSIIAQNGGDDPLILTSILILGFIVIAIIGVYVQHKKYPSLLFRKKGQDASNLFKFAFSFGRHSKLALSKIVPSGTSMSSPRKIEDPSP
;
A
#
# COMPACT_ATOMS: atom_id res chain seq x y z
N MET A 1 59.55 -61.90 -4.16
CA MET A 1 58.77 -62.62 -3.11
C MET A 1 57.52 -61.78 -2.86
N SER A 2 56.27 -62.14 -3.12
CA SER A 2 55.54 -63.43 -3.22
C SER A 2 54.26 -63.16 -4.06
N TYR A 3 54.05 -63.87 -5.18
CA TYR A 3 53.11 -64.99 -5.42
C TYR A 3 51.65 -64.63 -5.84
N LEU A 4 51.43 -64.72 -7.16
CA LEU A 4 50.33 -65.31 -7.95
C LEU A 4 48.96 -65.68 -7.32
N LYS A 5 47.88 -65.34 -8.06
CA LYS A 5 46.64 -66.10 -8.46
C LYS A 5 45.43 -65.12 -8.53
N ASP A 6 44.54 -65.08 -9.52
CA ASP A 6 43.84 -66.14 -10.26
C ASP A 6 43.34 -65.67 -11.66
N TYR A 7 43.14 -66.65 -12.55
CA TYR A 7 42.44 -66.60 -13.85
C TYR A 7 41.14 -67.41 -13.73
N PRO A 8 40.09 -67.14 -14.55
CA PRO A 8 39.64 -68.18 -15.52
C PRO A 8 39.18 -67.58 -16.87
N LYS A 9 39.70 -68.08 -18.01
CA LYS A 9 39.13 -69.11 -18.93
C LYS A 9 37.85 -68.75 -19.69
N ASN A 10 38.00 -68.43 -20.98
CA ASN A 10 37.30 -68.99 -22.15
C ASN A 10 37.85 -68.29 -23.41
N SER A 11 38.57 -68.95 -24.31
CA SER A 11 37.97 -69.58 -25.50
C SER A 11 38.92 -70.61 -26.13
N LYS A 12 38.33 -71.56 -26.86
CA LYS A 12 38.98 -72.66 -27.59
C LYS A 12 39.38 -72.23 -29.01
N SER A 13 40.43 -72.90 -29.49
CA SER A 13 40.85 -73.15 -30.89
C SER A 13 41.32 -71.98 -31.77
N CYS A 14 42.65 -71.84 -31.91
CA CYS A 14 43.38 -72.10 -33.15
C CYS A 14 44.91 -71.98 -32.88
N TRP A 15 45.64 -73.09 -33.01
CA TRP A 15 47.11 -73.08 -33.15
C TRP A 15 47.49 -72.73 -34.60
N PRO A 16 48.71 -72.23 -34.88
CA PRO A 16 48.90 -70.81 -35.17
C PRO A 16 49.09 -70.49 -36.66
N LEU A 17 48.47 -69.38 -37.09
CA LEU A 17 48.74 -68.68 -38.36
C LEU A 17 50.20 -68.19 -38.47
N TRP A 18 50.94 -68.16 -37.35
CA TRP A 18 52.31 -67.63 -37.25
C TRP A 18 53.36 -68.50 -37.95
N TRP A 19 53.18 -69.83 -38.02
CA TRP A 19 54.10 -70.68 -38.78
C TRP A 19 53.89 -70.58 -40.30
N GLN A 20 52.67 -70.23 -40.74
CA GLN A 20 52.36 -70.01 -42.15
C GLN A 20 52.80 -68.63 -42.62
N LEU A 21 52.78 -67.60 -41.75
CA LEU A 21 53.36 -66.29 -42.08
C LEU A 21 54.89 -66.36 -42.21
N ILE A 22 55.56 -67.11 -41.33
CA ILE A 22 57.02 -67.28 -41.37
C ILE A 22 57.45 -68.14 -42.57
N LEU A 23 56.72 -69.22 -42.92
CA LEU A 23 57.00 -69.98 -44.14
C LEU A 23 56.69 -69.19 -45.42
N PHE A 24 55.70 -68.30 -45.40
CA PHE A 24 55.33 -67.45 -46.55
C PHE A 24 56.33 -66.28 -46.73
N ILE A 25 56.89 -65.76 -45.64
CA ILE A 25 57.98 -64.76 -45.66
C ILE A 25 59.30 -65.41 -46.09
N CYS A 26 59.56 -66.68 -45.73
CA CYS A 26 60.74 -67.41 -46.21
C CYS A 26 60.61 -67.95 -47.66
N LEU A 27 59.41 -68.07 -48.22
CA LEU A 27 59.17 -68.53 -49.59
C LEU A 27 59.05 -67.39 -50.62
N LEU A 28 58.97 -66.14 -50.17
CA LEU A 28 59.10 -64.97 -51.04
C LEU A 28 60.57 -64.56 -51.11
N ASP A 29 61.25 -65.02 -52.16
CA ASP A 29 62.59 -64.58 -52.59
C ASP A 29 62.56 -63.12 -53.14
N ILE A 30 61.86 -62.22 -52.42
CA ILE A 30 61.69 -60.79 -52.70
C ILE A 30 62.52 -59.94 -51.72
N SER A 31 63.13 -60.54 -50.70
CA SER A 31 63.98 -59.83 -49.71
C SER A 31 65.32 -59.30 -50.27
N ARG A 32 65.53 -59.33 -51.60
CA ARG A 32 66.72 -58.77 -52.27
C ARG A 32 66.43 -57.60 -53.20
N CYS A 33 65.19 -57.10 -53.29
CA CYS A 33 64.84 -56.04 -54.25
C CYS A 33 64.42 -54.69 -53.65
N LEU A 34 64.28 -54.56 -52.32
CA LEU A 34 64.02 -53.28 -51.67
C LEU A 34 64.87 -53.14 -50.41
N GLU A 35 65.92 -52.33 -50.48
CA GLU A 35 66.61 -51.81 -49.29
C GLU A 35 65.81 -50.60 -48.78
N VAL A 36 65.39 -50.64 -47.51
CA VAL A 36 64.67 -49.53 -46.87
C VAL A 36 65.64 -48.79 -45.96
N ILE A 37 65.79 -47.47 -46.16
CA ILE A 37 66.60 -46.62 -45.27
C ILE A 37 65.65 -45.74 -44.47
N ALA A 38 65.72 -45.83 -43.15
CA ALA A 38 64.96 -44.96 -42.25
C ALA A 38 65.83 -43.81 -41.73
N ILE A 39 65.39 -42.57 -41.94
CA ILE A 39 66.07 -41.34 -41.49
C ILE A 39 65.24 -40.72 -40.36
N TYR A 40 65.87 -40.46 -39.21
CA TYR A 40 65.20 -39.85 -38.06
C TYR A 40 66.10 -38.83 -37.35
N ASN A 41 65.48 -37.86 -36.67
CA ASN A 41 66.18 -36.90 -35.81
C ASN A 41 66.08 -37.34 -34.34
N LYS A 42 67.00 -36.89 -33.48
CA LYS A 42 67.27 -37.32 -32.08
C LYS A 42 66.14 -37.05 -31.05
N SER A 43 64.87 -37.17 -31.45
CA SER A 43 63.71 -37.12 -30.58
C SER A 43 63.70 -38.34 -29.65
N SER A 44 63.46 -38.12 -28.35
CA SER A 44 63.34 -39.19 -27.34
C SER A 44 62.19 -40.16 -27.63
N ALA A 45 61.18 -39.75 -28.40
CA ALA A 45 60.04 -40.58 -28.78
C ALA A 45 60.42 -41.67 -29.80
N VAL A 46 61.36 -41.40 -30.69
CA VAL A 46 61.83 -42.38 -31.70
C VAL A 46 62.71 -43.45 -31.05
N LYS A 47 63.45 -43.08 -29.99
CA LYS A 47 64.37 -43.98 -29.28
C LYS A 47 63.68 -44.99 -28.37
N SER A 48 62.52 -44.67 -27.78
CA SER A 48 61.71 -45.64 -27.04
C SER A 48 60.93 -46.58 -27.97
N TYR A 49 60.59 -46.09 -29.17
CA TYR A 49 59.78 -46.78 -30.17
C TYR A 49 60.49 -47.99 -30.81
N PHE A 50 61.79 -47.89 -31.09
CA PHE A 50 62.52 -48.95 -31.81
C PHE A 50 63.19 -50.03 -30.94
N ASN A 51 62.92 -50.05 -29.63
CA ASN A 51 63.31 -51.19 -28.79
C ASN A 51 62.45 -52.45 -29.02
N PHE A 52 61.47 -52.44 -29.95
CA PHE A 52 60.42 -53.46 -30.05
C PHE A 52 60.32 -54.24 -31.39
N SER A 53 61.33 -54.31 -32.25
CA SER A 53 61.33 -55.43 -33.20
C SER A 53 62.72 -55.88 -33.63
N ASP A 54 63.09 -57.08 -33.21
CA ASP A 54 64.17 -57.84 -33.83
C ASP A 54 63.83 -58.23 -35.29
N GLU A 55 62.56 -58.13 -35.70
CA GLU A 55 62.06 -58.49 -37.05
C GLU A 55 62.25 -57.39 -38.14
N LEU A 56 62.10 -56.08 -37.86
CA LEU A 56 62.42 -55.03 -38.86
C LEU A 56 63.93 -54.84 -39.06
N ASN A 57 64.75 -55.18 -38.06
CA ASN A 57 66.22 -55.09 -38.16
C ASN A 57 66.82 -56.04 -39.21
N LEU A 58 66.04 -57.02 -39.71
CA LEU A 58 66.45 -57.92 -40.79
C LEU A 58 66.21 -57.34 -42.21
N LEU A 59 65.46 -56.23 -42.34
CA LEU A 59 65.02 -55.66 -43.64
C LEU A 59 65.37 -54.18 -43.83
N VAL A 60 65.79 -53.46 -42.78
CA VAL A 60 65.99 -52.00 -42.78
C VAL A 60 67.39 -51.67 -42.26
N GLU A 61 68.21 -50.96 -43.05
CA GLU A 61 69.46 -50.37 -42.56
C GLU A 61 69.17 -49.01 -41.92
N TRP A 62 69.49 -48.90 -40.62
CA TRP A 62 69.24 -47.70 -39.84
C TRP A 62 70.43 -46.76 -39.89
N HIS A 63 70.24 -45.57 -40.46
CA HIS A 63 71.26 -44.52 -40.47
C HIS A 63 70.82 -43.31 -39.65
N ASN A 64 71.55 -43.07 -38.56
CA ASN A 64 71.45 -41.83 -37.80
C ASN A 64 72.26 -40.76 -38.53
N CYS A 65 71.65 -39.99 -39.42
CA CYS A 65 72.32 -38.93 -40.15
C CYS A 65 71.96 -37.56 -39.58
N GLU A 66 72.93 -36.86 -39.01
CA GLU A 66 72.81 -35.40 -38.86
C GLU A 66 72.93 -34.75 -40.25
N TYR A 67 72.30 -33.57 -40.44
CA TYR A 67 72.02 -32.93 -41.74
C TYR A 67 73.18 -32.94 -42.78
N GLN A 68 74.44 -32.88 -42.34
CA GLN A 68 75.62 -32.88 -43.24
C GLN A 68 76.06 -34.28 -43.70
N GLU A 69 75.63 -35.35 -43.04
CA GLU A 69 76.03 -36.75 -43.33
C GLU A 69 75.06 -37.47 -44.27
N ALA A 70 73.81 -37.00 -44.36
CA ALA A 70 72.81 -37.59 -45.25
C ALA A 70 73.30 -37.60 -46.72
N TRP A 71 73.87 -36.50 -47.22
CA TRP A 71 74.41 -36.42 -48.58
C TRP A 71 75.49 -37.47 -48.89
N ILE A 72 76.25 -37.90 -47.88
CA ILE A 72 77.30 -38.92 -48.01
C ILE A 72 76.69 -40.33 -48.00
N CYS A 73 75.74 -40.61 -47.10
CA CYS A 73 75.02 -41.89 -47.09
C CYS A 73 74.26 -42.12 -48.42
N PHE A 74 73.58 -41.10 -48.95
CA PHE A 74 72.81 -41.18 -50.20
C PHE A 74 73.67 -41.45 -51.45
N ASN A 75 74.93 -40.98 -51.49
CA ASN A 75 75.81 -41.24 -52.64
C ASN A 75 76.48 -42.62 -52.59
N THR A 76 76.43 -43.33 -51.45
CA THR A 76 77.17 -44.59 -51.25
C THR A 76 76.34 -45.83 -51.62
N TYR A 77 75.00 -45.76 -51.59
CA TYR A 77 74.11 -46.89 -51.81
C TYR A 77 72.99 -46.53 -52.81
N MET A 78 73.03 -46.98 -54.07
CA MET A 78 71.95 -46.66 -55.04
C MET A 78 71.71 -47.75 -56.11
N ASN A 79 70.48 -48.27 -56.15
CA ASN A 79 69.68 -48.43 -57.38
C ASN A 79 68.21 -48.88 -57.16
N SER A 80 67.75 -49.23 -55.96
CA SER A 80 66.33 -49.63 -55.72
C SER A 80 65.91 -49.50 -54.24
N MET A 81 65.70 -48.28 -53.71
CA MET A 81 65.39 -48.08 -52.28
C MET A 81 64.09 -47.32 -52.02
N LEU A 82 63.45 -47.60 -50.89
CA LEU A 82 62.36 -46.81 -50.30
C LEU A 82 62.92 -46.07 -49.08
N ILE A 83 62.75 -44.75 -49.01
CA ILE A 83 63.23 -43.96 -47.86
C ILE A 83 62.08 -43.73 -46.91
N LEU A 84 62.21 -44.18 -45.66
CA LEU A 84 61.28 -43.88 -44.57
C LEU A 84 61.79 -42.65 -43.80
N ASP A 85 61.19 -41.50 -44.05
CA ASP A 85 61.49 -40.25 -43.37
C ASP A 85 60.62 -40.11 -42.11
N LEU A 86 61.28 -40.19 -40.95
CA LEU A 86 60.71 -39.99 -39.62
C LEU A 86 61.20 -38.66 -39.01
N THR A 87 61.73 -37.75 -39.83
CA THR A 87 62.21 -36.46 -39.33
C THR A 87 61.04 -35.54 -39.00
N ASP A 88 61.18 -34.80 -37.89
CA ASP A 88 60.16 -33.87 -37.40
C ASP A 88 60.39 -32.43 -37.92
N SER A 89 61.42 -32.21 -38.75
CA SER A 89 61.81 -30.88 -39.25
C SER A 89 61.35 -30.66 -40.70
N ILE A 90 60.62 -29.56 -40.95
CA ILE A 90 60.22 -29.12 -42.29
C ILE A 90 61.45 -28.95 -43.20
N GLU A 91 62.54 -28.42 -42.64
CA GLU A 91 63.78 -28.19 -43.37
C GLU A 91 64.40 -29.52 -43.78
N SER A 92 64.54 -30.47 -42.85
CA SER A 92 65.07 -31.81 -43.13
C SER A 92 64.22 -32.53 -44.18
N GLN A 93 62.90 -32.50 -44.02
CA GLN A 93 61.96 -33.11 -44.94
C GLN A 93 62.00 -32.48 -46.33
N TYR A 94 62.13 -31.15 -46.44
CA TYR A 94 62.27 -30.43 -47.73
C TYR A 94 63.50 -30.91 -48.49
N TYR A 95 64.64 -30.99 -47.81
CA TYR A 95 65.88 -31.43 -48.44
C TYR A 95 65.85 -32.91 -48.82
N ILE A 96 65.31 -33.77 -47.95
CA ILE A 96 65.14 -35.20 -48.25
C ILE A 96 64.19 -35.39 -49.44
N SER A 97 63.05 -34.69 -49.48
CA SER A 97 62.08 -34.76 -50.58
C SER A 97 62.72 -34.34 -51.91
N LYS A 98 63.40 -33.18 -51.93
CA LYS A 98 64.11 -32.70 -53.13
C LYS A 98 65.18 -33.67 -53.62
N LEU A 99 65.90 -34.29 -52.69
CA LEU A 99 66.89 -35.33 -52.98
C LEU A 99 66.26 -36.59 -53.59
N CYS A 100 65.14 -37.03 -53.03
CA CYS A 100 64.38 -38.17 -53.52
C CYS A 100 63.80 -37.89 -54.92
N GLU A 101 63.31 -36.66 -55.15
CA GLU A 101 62.82 -36.18 -56.44
C GLU A 101 63.94 -36.17 -57.49
N GLU A 102 65.09 -35.56 -57.20
CA GLU A 102 66.24 -35.49 -58.12
C GLU A 102 66.75 -36.89 -58.54
N ARG A 103 66.49 -37.92 -57.73
CA ARG A 103 66.99 -39.29 -57.90
C ARG A 103 65.92 -40.33 -58.24
N ASN A 104 64.66 -39.93 -58.41
CA ASN A 104 63.52 -40.84 -58.60
C ASN A 104 63.39 -41.94 -57.53
N ILE A 105 63.64 -41.62 -56.26
CA ILE A 105 63.51 -42.56 -55.14
C ILE A 105 62.14 -42.36 -54.46
N PRO A 106 61.35 -43.43 -54.24
CA PRO A 106 60.18 -43.37 -53.38
C PRO A 106 60.52 -42.88 -51.95
N HIS A 107 59.84 -41.82 -51.51
CA HIS A 107 60.04 -41.15 -50.22
C HIS A 107 58.78 -41.29 -49.36
N LEU A 108 58.78 -42.21 -48.40
CA LEU A 108 57.71 -42.40 -47.45
C LEU A 108 57.95 -41.55 -46.21
N VAL A 109 57.20 -40.48 -46.03
CA VAL A 109 57.27 -39.62 -44.85
C VAL A 109 56.18 -39.97 -43.86
N PHE A 110 56.51 -39.93 -42.57
CA PHE A 110 55.53 -40.18 -41.52
C PHE A 110 54.38 -39.15 -41.53
N GLU A 111 54.71 -37.87 -41.53
CA GLU A 111 53.75 -36.75 -41.61
C GLU A 111 54.24 -35.76 -42.68
N ASN A 112 53.47 -35.52 -43.74
CA ASN A 112 53.86 -34.53 -44.75
C ASN A 112 53.72 -33.10 -44.22
N LYS A 113 54.84 -32.43 -43.90
CA LYS A 113 54.84 -31.02 -43.47
C LYS A 113 55.13 -30.04 -44.62
N LEU A 114 55.37 -30.54 -45.83
CA LEU A 114 55.56 -29.74 -47.03
C LEU A 114 54.21 -29.55 -47.74
N ASN A 115 53.93 -28.31 -48.18
CA ASN A 115 52.71 -27.99 -48.94
C ASN A 115 52.75 -28.45 -50.41
N TYR A 116 53.78 -29.19 -50.81
CA TYR A 116 53.94 -29.75 -52.15
C TYR A 116 54.21 -31.24 -52.04
N PHE A 117 53.61 -32.02 -52.93
CA PHE A 117 53.90 -33.43 -53.10
C PHE A 117 54.68 -33.58 -54.40
N ASP A 118 55.93 -34.01 -54.31
CA ASP A 118 56.65 -34.53 -55.47
C ASP A 118 55.98 -35.85 -55.91
N GLN A 119 56.16 -36.27 -57.17
CA GLN A 119 55.51 -37.49 -57.72
C GLN A 119 55.89 -38.79 -56.99
N LEU A 120 56.85 -38.76 -56.07
CA LEU A 120 57.37 -39.93 -55.36
C LEU A 120 57.33 -39.80 -53.82
N THR A 121 56.64 -38.80 -53.26
CA THR A 121 56.50 -38.61 -51.81
C THR A 121 55.17 -39.15 -51.29
N PHE A 122 55.22 -40.04 -50.30
CA PHE A 122 54.09 -40.77 -49.70
C PHE A 122 53.95 -40.40 -48.23
N SER A 123 52.75 -40.06 -47.74
CA SER A 123 52.53 -39.81 -46.30
C SER A 123 51.90 -41.04 -45.65
N VAL A 124 52.49 -41.55 -44.57
CA VAL A 124 51.95 -42.69 -43.79
C VAL A 124 50.72 -42.28 -42.99
N THR A 125 50.68 -41.02 -42.56
CA THR A 125 49.54 -40.45 -41.85
C THR A 125 48.69 -39.58 -42.77
N PRO A 126 47.37 -39.50 -42.54
CA PRO A 126 46.53 -38.56 -43.26
C PRO A 126 47.04 -37.13 -43.04
N SER A 127 46.99 -36.31 -44.08
CA SER A 127 47.33 -34.89 -43.97
C SER A 127 46.43 -34.20 -42.94
N SER A 128 46.94 -33.16 -42.28
CA SER A 128 46.13 -32.37 -41.33
C SER A 128 44.83 -31.87 -41.98
N SER A 129 44.86 -31.54 -43.28
CA SER A 129 43.66 -31.15 -44.05
C SER A 129 42.61 -32.27 -44.11
N ASN A 130 43.00 -33.52 -44.37
CA ASN A 130 42.07 -34.66 -44.39
C ASN A 130 41.48 -34.93 -43.01
N GLN A 131 42.30 -34.81 -41.95
CA GLN A 131 41.82 -34.97 -40.57
C GLN A 131 40.83 -33.86 -40.18
N ILE A 132 41.09 -32.63 -40.61
CA ILE A 132 40.17 -31.49 -40.45
C ILE A 132 38.87 -31.72 -41.23
N ASN A 133 38.94 -32.24 -42.45
CA ASN A 133 37.74 -32.53 -43.25
C ASN A 133 36.90 -33.65 -42.62
N ALA A 134 37.51 -34.75 -42.18
CA ALA A 134 36.80 -35.82 -41.48
C ALA A 134 36.13 -35.33 -40.20
N PHE A 135 36.80 -34.43 -39.49
CA PHE A 135 36.24 -33.75 -38.35
C PHE A 135 35.04 -32.88 -38.74
N ILE A 136 35.15 -32.04 -39.78
CA ILE A 136 34.04 -31.21 -40.30
C ILE A 136 32.87 -32.08 -40.76
N THR A 137 33.11 -33.24 -41.40
CA THR A 137 32.08 -34.22 -41.74
C THR A 137 31.34 -34.72 -40.49
N THR A 138 32.07 -34.95 -39.40
CA THR A 138 31.47 -35.35 -38.10
C THR A 138 30.56 -34.24 -37.57
N LEU A 139 31.01 -32.97 -37.64
CA LEU A 139 30.19 -31.82 -37.24
C LEU A 139 28.93 -31.67 -38.10
N HIS A 140 29.07 -31.82 -39.43
CA HIS A 140 27.96 -31.78 -40.37
C HIS A 140 26.88 -32.81 -40.04
N TYR A 141 27.29 -34.04 -39.71
CA TYR A 141 26.37 -35.11 -39.36
C TYR A 141 25.54 -34.78 -38.11
N PHE A 142 26.17 -34.31 -37.04
CA PHE A 142 25.49 -33.93 -35.80
C PHE A 142 24.83 -32.55 -35.86
N ARG A 143 24.97 -31.82 -36.97
CA ARG A 143 24.51 -30.44 -37.15
C ARG A 143 25.09 -29.48 -36.11
N TRP A 144 26.36 -29.67 -35.78
CA TRP A 144 27.06 -28.90 -34.76
C TRP A 144 27.72 -27.67 -35.34
N THR A 145 27.02 -26.53 -35.34
CA THR A 145 27.46 -25.30 -36.02
C THR A 145 28.23 -24.31 -35.13
N GLN A 146 28.39 -24.60 -33.84
CA GLN A 146 29.12 -23.75 -32.90
C GLN A 146 29.87 -24.57 -31.85
N GLY A 147 30.79 -23.94 -31.13
CA GLY A 147 31.50 -24.52 -29.97
C GLY A 147 32.90 -23.96 -29.81
N LEU A 148 33.71 -24.62 -28.98
CA LEU A 148 35.08 -24.18 -28.67
C LEU A 148 36.11 -25.13 -29.28
N ALA A 149 36.92 -24.64 -30.21
CA ALA A 149 38.07 -25.32 -30.75
C ALA A 149 39.33 -24.94 -29.98
N ALA A 150 39.83 -25.85 -29.14
CA ALA A 150 41.06 -25.71 -28.38
C ALA A 150 42.21 -26.42 -29.10
N ASN A 151 43.34 -25.75 -29.28
CA ASN A 151 44.51 -26.31 -29.95
C ASN A 151 45.84 -25.92 -29.30
N ASN A 152 46.93 -26.64 -29.57
CA ASN A 152 48.28 -26.25 -29.15
C ASN A 152 49.14 -25.84 -30.36
N GLY A 153 48.77 -24.70 -30.95
CA GLY A 153 49.54 -24.05 -32.01
C GLY A 153 49.22 -24.53 -33.44
N ILE A 154 47.94 -24.61 -33.81
CA ILE A 154 47.56 -25.10 -35.15
C ILE A 154 47.61 -23.99 -36.22
N THR A 155 48.12 -24.40 -37.38
CA THR A 155 48.17 -23.73 -38.68
C THR A 155 46.87 -22.95 -39.00
N SER A 156 47.01 -21.79 -39.64
CA SER A 156 45.92 -20.95 -40.14
C SER A 156 44.78 -21.74 -40.82
N SER A 157 45.10 -22.90 -41.41
CA SER A 157 44.17 -23.83 -42.07
C SER A 157 43.03 -24.38 -41.19
N LEU A 158 43.24 -24.79 -39.93
CA LEU A 158 42.13 -25.28 -39.09
C LEU A 158 41.14 -24.15 -38.79
N LYS A 159 41.66 -22.98 -38.44
CA LYS A 159 40.85 -21.79 -38.16
C LYS A 159 40.07 -21.35 -39.39
N GLU A 160 40.70 -21.38 -40.57
CA GLU A 160 40.06 -21.02 -41.84
C GLU A 160 38.98 -22.04 -42.24
N ASN A 161 39.27 -23.34 -42.16
CA ASN A 161 38.32 -24.40 -42.51
C ASN A 161 37.10 -24.44 -41.56
N LEU A 162 37.32 -24.29 -40.25
CA LEU A 162 36.21 -24.20 -39.30
C LEU A 162 35.42 -22.90 -39.46
N LYS A 163 36.06 -21.78 -39.80
CA LYS A 163 35.37 -20.52 -40.09
C LYS A 163 34.53 -20.60 -41.38
N ASN A 164 35.05 -21.29 -42.40
CA ASN A 164 34.31 -21.56 -43.64
C ASN A 164 33.10 -22.46 -43.40
N TYR A 165 33.19 -23.39 -42.44
CA TYR A 165 32.05 -24.20 -42.01
C TYR A 165 31.04 -23.39 -41.19
N SER A 166 31.49 -22.58 -40.23
CA SER A 166 30.66 -21.66 -39.46
C SER A 166 31.49 -20.56 -38.77
N GLU A 167 31.01 -19.32 -38.84
CA GLU A 167 31.64 -18.19 -38.15
C GLU A 167 31.46 -18.23 -36.62
N SER A 168 30.59 -19.11 -36.09
CA SER A 168 30.22 -19.17 -34.67
C SER A 168 31.15 -20.02 -33.80
N PHE A 169 32.29 -20.49 -34.32
CA PHE A 169 33.30 -21.21 -33.54
C PHE A 169 34.22 -20.25 -32.78
N ASN A 170 34.40 -20.51 -31.49
CA ASN A 170 35.41 -19.85 -30.68
C ASN A 170 36.72 -20.64 -30.75
N TYR A 171 37.85 -19.93 -30.84
CA TYR A 171 39.17 -20.54 -31.00
C TYR A 171 40.03 -20.23 -29.78
N LEU A 172 40.64 -21.26 -29.21
CA LEU A 172 41.53 -21.16 -28.06
C LEU A 172 42.88 -21.81 -28.37
N THR A 173 43.93 -20.99 -28.33
CA THR A 173 45.31 -21.49 -28.40
C THR A 173 45.82 -21.76 -26.99
N ILE A 174 46.24 -22.98 -26.71
CA ILE A 174 46.85 -23.44 -25.47
C ILE A 174 48.36 -23.31 -25.63
N GLU A 175 48.96 -22.34 -24.96
CA GLU A 175 50.41 -22.20 -24.92
C GLU A 175 51.04 -23.29 -24.04
N SER A 176 52.21 -23.79 -24.43
CA SER A 176 52.95 -24.78 -23.64
C SER A 176 53.32 -24.21 -22.27
N GLY A 177 52.87 -24.87 -21.19
CA GLY A 177 53.09 -24.41 -19.81
C GLY A 177 51.99 -23.50 -19.24
N ALA A 178 50.91 -23.25 -19.99
CA ALA A 178 49.77 -22.47 -19.50
C ALA A 178 49.09 -23.10 -18.26
N ASN A 179 48.59 -22.25 -17.37
CA ASN A 179 47.76 -22.69 -16.25
C ASN A 179 46.35 -23.04 -16.76
N ILE A 180 46.14 -24.30 -17.11
CA ILE A 180 44.90 -24.79 -17.72
C ILE A 180 43.67 -24.54 -16.83
N ASP A 181 43.80 -24.62 -15.50
CA ASP A 181 42.68 -24.35 -14.60
C ASP A 181 42.24 -22.87 -14.67
N GLU A 182 43.20 -21.95 -14.77
CA GLU A 182 42.91 -20.52 -14.96
C GLU A 182 42.30 -20.25 -16.34
N LEU A 183 42.79 -20.93 -17.38
CA LEU A 183 42.27 -20.86 -18.74
C LEU A 183 40.81 -21.33 -18.83
N VAL A 184 40.50 -22.48 -18.23
CA VAL A 184 39.14 -23.02 -18.19
C VAL A 184 38.21 -22.05 -17.45
N ASN A 185 38.64 -21.53 -16.32
CA ASN A 185 37.83 -20.63 -15.52
C ASN A 185 37.62 -19.28 -16.22
N ARG A 186 38.68 -18.58 -16.65
CA ARG A 186 38.58 -17.21 -17.16
C ARG A 186 38.22 -17.09 -18.63
N VAL A 187 38.48 -18.12 -19.44
CA VAL A 187 38.27 -18.05 -20.89
C VAL A 187 37.19 -19.01 -21.33
N ILE A 188 37.27 -20.30 -20.97
CA ILE A 188 36.32 -21.30 -21.49
C ILE A 188 34.94 -21.18 -20.87
N THR A 189 34.88 -21.00 -19.56
CA THR A 189 33.61 -20.89 -18.82
C THR A 189 32.74 -19.74 -19.35
N PRO A 190 33.25 -18.49 -19.53
CA PRO A 190 32.47 -17.39 -20.11
C PRO A 190 31.99 -17.60 -21.55
N LEU A 191 32.62 -18.47 -22.33
CA LEU A 191 32.16 -18.78 -23.68
C LEU A 191 30.86 -19.60 -23.71
N GLY A 192 30.46 -20.21 -22.57
CA GLY A 192 29.22 -21.00 -22.49
C GLY A 192 29.17 -22.16 -23.48
N ALA A 193 30.33 -22.62 -23.96
CA ALA A 193 30.42 -23.65 -24.99
C ALA A 193 29.81 -24.96 -24.48
N THR A 194 28.89 -25.53 -25.24
CA THR A 194 28.32 -26.86 -24.96
C THR A 194 29.07 -27.97 -25.70
N LEU A 195 29.79 -27.59 -26.76
CA LEU A 195 30.55 -28.47 -27.64
C LEU A 195 32.03 -28.10 -27.60
N TYR A 196 32.88 -29.08 -27.29
CA TYR A 196 34.31 -28.92 -27.15
C TYR A 196 35.05 -29.71 -28.22
N TYR A 197 36.01 -29.08 -28.87
CA TYR A 197 36.79 -29.66 -29.94
C TYR A 197 38.25 -29.50 -29.60
N ILE A 198 38.94 -30.59 -29.34
CA ILE A 198 40.31 -30.53 -28.80
C ILE A 198 41.26 -31.13 -29.84
N PHE A 199 42.18 -30.29 -30.30
CA PHE A 199 43.24 -30.60 -31.27
C PHE A 199 44.61 -30.22 -30.68
N THR A 200 45.08 -31.00 -29.72
CA THR A 200 46.31 -30.73 -28.99
C THR A 200 47.09 -32.02 -28.75
N ASN A 201 48.27 -31.92 -28.14
CA ASN A 201 49.01 -33.10 -27.72
C ASN A 201 48.30 -33.81 -26.55
N SER A 202 48.62 -35.08 -26.34
CA SER A 202 47.98 -35.92 -25.32
C SER A 202 48.12 -35.35 -23.89
N SER A 203 49.24 -34.73 -23.54
CA SER A 203 49.48 -34.14 -22.22
C SER A 203 48.55 -32.94 -21.93
N GLU A 204 48.48 -31.98 -22.86
CA GLU A 204 47.62 -30.80 -22.70
C GLU A 204 46.14 -31.16 -22.83
N SER A 205 45.80 -32.13 -23.69
CA SER A 205 44.45 -32.67 -23.82
C SER A 205 43.96 -33.24 -22.49
N TYR A 206 44.80 -34.04 -21.82
CA TYR A 206 44.49 -34.63 -20.52
C TYR A 206 44.25 -33.57 -19.44
N LYS A 207 45.14 -32.56 -19.35
CA LYS A 207 44.98 -31.46 -18.38
C LYS A 207 43.69 -30.68 -18.65
N LEU A 208 43.38 -30.38 -19.91
CA LEU A 208 42.17 -29.67 -20.29
C LEU A 208 40.92 -30.48 -19.98
N GLN A 209 40.88 -31.77 -20.33
CA GLN A 209 39.76 -32.65 -19.99
C GLN A 209 39.54 -32.72 -18.46
N LYS A 210 40.62 -32.88 -17.69
CA LYS A 210 40.54 -32.91 -16.22
C LYS A 210 39.98 -31.60 -15.65
N ALA A 211 40.43 -30.47 -16.18
CA ALA A 211 39.95 -29.16 -15.78
C ALA A 211 38.46 -28.98 -16.15
N LEU A 212 38.04 -29.35 -17.37
CA LEU A 212 36.63 -29.31 -17.82
C LEU A 212 35.71 -30.24 -16.99
N ILE A 213 36.18 -31.42 -16.58
CA ILE A 213 35.44 -32.31 -15.67
C ILE A 213 35.31 -31.64 -14.30
N SER A 214 36.41 -31.11 -13.75
CA SER A 214 36.43 -30.51 -12.42
C SER A 214 35.53 -29.28 -12.29
N THR A 215 35.36 -28.52 -13.38
CA THR A 215 34.47 -27.36 -13.47
C THR A 215 33.04 -27.71 -13.92
N LYS A 216 32.71 -29.01 -14.04
CA LYS A 216 31.39 -29.51 -14.48
C LYS A 216 30.95 -28.94 -15.84
N LEU A 217 31.90 -28.67 -16.72
CA LEU A 217 31.65 -28.24 -18.08
C LEU A 217 31.36 -29.41 -19.03
N LEU A 218 31.74 -30.62 -18.64
CA LEU A 218 31.43 -31.88 -19.36
C LEU A 218 30.37 -32.67 -18.58
N SER A 219 29.10 -32.38 -18.86
CA SER A 219 27.93 -33.00 -18.23
C SER A 219 26.91 -33.45 -19.27
N SER A 220 25.78 -34.03 -18.84
CA SER A 220 24.70 -34.45 -19.74
C SER A 220 24.24 -33.27 -20.61
N GLY A 221 24.28 -33.46 -21.94
CA GLY A 221 23.95 -32.44 -22.93
C GLY A 221 25.15 -31.70 -23.53
N ASN A 222 26.36 -31.94 -23.01
CA ASN A 222 27.61 -31.48 -23.61
C ASN A 222 28.16 -32.49 -24.62
N GLY A 223 28.93 -32.01 -25.60
CA GLY A 223 29.66 -32.84 -26.56
C GLY A 223 31.15 -32.55 -26.50
N ILE A 224 31.97 -33.58 -26.72
CA ILE A 224 33.42 -33.41 -26.86
C ILE A 224 33.91 -34.30 -28.00
N VAL A 225 34.66 -33.69 -28.92
CA VAL A 225 35.33 -34.37 -30.02
C VAL A 225 36.82 -34.13 -29.91
N LEU A 226 37.58 -35.21 -29.94
CA LEU A 226 39.02 -35.21 -29.89
C LEU A 226 39.56 -35.63 -31.25
N ASP A 227 40.63 -34.99 -31.67
CA ASP A 227 41.46 -35.55 -32.71
C ASP A 227 42.23 -36.77 -32.16
N GLN A 228 42.81 -37.58 -33.04
CA GLN A 228 43.51 -38.80 -32.64
C GLN A 228 44.63 -38.54 -31.61
N LYS A 229 45.45 -37.48 -31.78
CA LYS A 229 46.53 -37.15 -30.84
C LYS A 229 45.99 -36.73 -29.47
N SER A 230 44.89 -35.99 -29.43
CA SER A 230 44.19 -35.62 -28.19
C SER A 230 43.49 -36.81 -27.52
N GLY A 231 43.09 -37.82 -28.31
CA GLY A 231 42.32 -38.98 -27.88
C GLY A 231 43.13 -40.00 -27.08
N TYR A 232 44.46 -40.05 -27.23
CA TYR A 232 45.35 -41.00 -26.53
C TYR A 232 45.13 -41.05 -25.01
N SER A 233 44.96 -39.88 -24.40
CA SER A 233 44.79 -39.68 -22.97
C SER A 233 43.34 -39.34 -22.59
N CYS A 234 42.37 -39.74 -23.40
CA CYS A 234 40.97 -39.44 -23.13
C CYS A 234 40.48 -40.10 -21.84
N ILE A 235 39.90 -39.30 -20.94
CA ILE A 235 39.31 -39.73 -19.66
C ILE A 235 37.82 -39.43 -19.55
N VAL A 236 37.20 -38.94 -20.63
CA VAL A 236 35.82 -38.48 -20.64
C VAL A 236 34.94 -39.56 -21.27
N ASP A 237 34.13 -40.22 -20.45
CA ASP A 237 33.07 -41.09 -20.96
C ASP A 237 32.09 -40.29 -21.83
N GLY A 238 31.74 -40.87 -22.97
CA GLY A 238 30.93 -40.26 -24.02
C GLY A 238 31.71 -39.37 -25.00
N ALA A 239 33.03 -39.25 -24.88
CA ALA A 239 33.83 -38.51 -25.86
C ALA A 239 33.83 -39.20 -27.24
N LEU A 240 33.89 -38.39 -28.30
CA LEU A 240 34.10 -38.86 -29.66
C LEU A 240 35.54 -38.63 -30.09
N ILE A 241 36.17 -39.60 -30.73
CA ILE A 241 37.53 -39.50 -31.28
C ILE A 241 37.45 -39.76 -32.78
N VAL A 242 37.97 -38.82 -33.57
CA VAL A 242 38.10 -38.96 -35.03
C VAL A 242 39.53 -39.39 -35.34
N THR A 243 39.67 -40.60 -35.88
CA THR A 243 40.95 -41.27 -36.13
C THR A 243 40.99 -41.93 -37.49
N ALA A 244 42.17 -42.08 -38.10
CA ALA A 244 42.24 -42.86 -39.33
C ALA A 244 41.91 -44.35 -39.03
N LYS A 245 41.32 -45.01 -40.02
CA LYS A 245 40.94 -46.42 -39.93
C LYS A 245 42.17 -47.31 -39.70
N GLY A 246 42.10 -48.24 -38.77
CA GLY A 246 43.21 -49.09 -38.32
C GLY A 246 44.02 -48.55 -37.14
N GLN A 247 43.72 -47.34 -36.67
CA GLN A 247 44.42 -46.70 -35.54
C GLN A 247 43.52 -46.52 -34.31
N GLU A 248 42.31 -47.10 -34.31
CA GLU A 248 41.23 -46.81 -33.36
C GLU A 248 41.62 -47.05 -31.90
N TYR A 249 42.49 -48.02 -31.66
CA TYR A 249 42.93 -48.45 -30.34
C TYR A 249 44.30 -47.87 -29.93
N SER A 250 44.84 -46.90 -30.68
CA SER A 250 46.13 -46.30 -30.34
C SER A 250 46.02 -45.49 -29.04
N THR A 251 46.85 -45.81 -28.04
CA THR A 251 46.84 -45.14 -26.71
C THR A 251 48.03 -44.21 -26.49
N SER A 252 48.95 -44.14 -27.46
CA SER A 252 50.13 -43.29 -27.44
C SER A 252 50.55 -42.90 -28.87
N ASP A 253 51.40 -41.88 -29.00
CA ASP A 253 52.03 -41.53 -30.28
C ASP A 253 52.78 -42.74 -30.89
N GLY A 254 53.37 -43.59 -30.02
CA GLY A 254 54.01 -44.83 -30.41
C GLY A 254 53.04 -45.84 -31.03
N ASP A 255 51.93 -46.15 -30.35
CA ASP A 255 50.94 -47.11 -30.89
C ASP A 255 50.36 -46.63 -32.23
N TYR A 256 50.18 -45.32 -32.35
CA TYR A 256 49.71 -44.69 -33.58
C TYR A 256 50.73 -44.82 -34.70
N MET A 257 52.01 -44.48 -34.46
CA MET A 257 53.09 -44.66 -35.44
C MET A 257 53.14 -46.11 -35.93
N LYS A 258 53.08 -47.06 -34.99
CA LYS A 258 53.13 -48.49 -35.26
C LYS A 258 51.96 -48.93 -36.13
N SER A 259 50.73 -48.64 -35.71
CA SER A 259 49.53 -49.04 -36.43
C SER A 259 49.43 -48.40 -37.82
N SER A 260 49.94 -47.17 -37.97
CA SER A 260 49.98 -46.47 -39.27
C SER A 260 50.94 -47.15 -40.25
N ILE A 261 52.14 -47.50 -39.78
CA ILE A 261 53.15 -48.19 -40.59
C ILE A 261 52.69 -49.62 -40.91
N GLU A 262 52.15 -50.35 -39.93
CA GLU A 262 51.60 -51.69 -40.12
C GLU A 262 50.46 -51.71 -41.14
N SER A 263 49.58 -50.70 -41.13
CA SER A 263 48.49 -50.55 -42.10
C SER A 263 49.01 -50.36 -43.52
N VAL A 264 49.94 -49.42 -43.72
CA VAL A 264 50.55 -49.14 -45.04
C VAL A 264 51.32 -50.36 -45.55
N ILE A 265 52.12 -51.01 -44.71
CA ILE A 265 52.87 -52.23 -45.08
C ILE A 265 51.92 -53.37 -45.42
N SER A 266 50.88 -53.61 -44.61
CA SER A 266 49.91 -54.68 -44.85
C SER A 266 49.18 -54.50 -46.18
N GLU A 267 48.85 -53.25 -46.54
CA GLU A 267 48.18 -52.97 -47.81
C GLU A 267 49.12 -53.06 -49.02
N LEU A 268 50.37 -52.60 -48.88
CA LEU A 268 51.42 -52.83 -49.89
C LEU A 268 51.61 -54.34 -50.13
N LEU A 269 51.73 -55.14 -49.06
CA LEU A 269 51.92 -56.59 -49.15
C LEU A 269 50.72 -57.31 -49.78
N LYS A 270 49.49 -56.86 -49.50
CA LYS A 270 48.26 -57.43 -50.08
C LYS A 270 48.18 -57.26 -51.60
N ASN A 271 48.65 -56.13 -52.12
CA ASN A 271 48.60 -55.81 -53.56
C ASN A 271 49.85 -56.27 -54.33
N ILE A 272 51.00 -56.44 -53.65
CA ILE A 272 52.21 -57.06 -54.23
C ILE A 272 51.99 -58.56 -54.53
N GLN A 273 51.10 -59.26 -53.81
CA GLN A 273 50.78 -60.66 -54.09
C GLN A 273 50.02 -60.88 -55.43
N THR A 274 49.51 -59.83 -56.07
CA THR A 274 48.68 -59.93 -57.28
C THR A 274 49.39 -59.61 -58.60
N GLU A 275 50.60 -59.03 -58.61
CA GLU A 275 51.30 -58.67 -59.86
C GLU A 275 52.81 -58.98 -59.85
N SER A 276 53.36 -59.37 -61.01
CA SER A 276 54.77 -59.74 -61.18
C SER A 276 55.72 -58.55 -60.94
N SER A 277 56.87 -58.86 -60.35
CA SER A 277 57.90 -58.01 -59.71
C SER A 277 58.49 -56.81 -60.47
N ILE A 278 57.99 -56.40 -61.64
CA ILE A 278 58.52 -55.26 -62.40
C ILE A 278 57.65 -53.98 -62.25
N GLU A 279 56.50 -54.05 -61.58
CA GLU A 279 55.58 -52.91 -61.45
C GLU A 279 55.53 -52.24 -60.06
N ILE A 280 56.48 -52.49 -59.15
CA ILE A 280 56.47 -51.81 -57.84
C ILE A 280 56.58 -50.29 -58.00
N LEU A 281 57.42 -49.81 -58.92
CA LEU A 281 57.58 -48.37 -59.17
C LEU A 281 56.36 -47.77 -59.89
N SER A 282 55.70 -48.51 -60.80
CA SER A 282 54.46 -48.07 -61.46
C SER A 282 53.27 -48.10 -60.50
N TYR A 283 53.22 -49.07 -59.59
CA TYR A 283 52.22 -49.18 -58.53
C TYR A 283 52.42 -48.11 -57.46
N LEU A 284 53.65 -47.84 -57.02
CA LEU A 284 53.98 -46.70 -56.17
C LEU A 284 53.64 -45.38 -56.88
N ASN A 285 53.90 -45.24 -58.19
CA ASN A 285 53.44 -44.08 -58.98
C ASN A 285 51.90 -44.01 -59.13
N PHE A 286 51.19 -45.14 -59.18
CA PHE A 286 49.73 -45.20 -59.19
C PHE A 286 49.16 -44.78 -57.84
N ILE A 287 49.75 -45.25 -56.74
CA ILE A 287 49.46 -44.81 -55.37
C ILE A 287 49.78 -43.32 -55.20
N SER A 288 50.85 -42.81 -55.81
CA SER A 288 51.22 -41.38 -55.78
C SER A 288 50.22 -40.52 -56.56
N LYS A 289 49.84 -40.94 -57.77
CA LYS A 289 48.84 -40.24 -58.62
C LYS A 289 47.45 -40.25 -58.01
N ASN A 290 47.07 -41.34 -57.34
CA ASN A 290 45.77 -41.43 -56.68
C ASN A 290 45.79 -40.83 -55.27
N HIS A 291 46.98 -40.45 -54.77
CA HIS A 291 47.27 -40.08 -53.39
C HIS A 291 46.75 -41.15 -52.43
N TYR A 292 47.62 -41.89 -51.72
CA TYR A 292 47.20 -42.73 -50.58
C TYR A 292 46.71 -41.84 -49.42
N ARG A 293 45.59 -41.17 -49.64
CA ARG A 293 44.78 -40.55 -48.63
C ARG A 293 44.07 -41.74 -48.00
N SER A 294 44.44 -42.13 -46.79
CA SER A 294 43.47 -42.82 -45.95
C SER A 294 42.32 -41.83 -45.70
N GLN A 295 41.39 -41.68 -46.66
CA GLN A 295 40.19 -40.87 -46.51
C GLN A 295 39.18 -41.55 -45.58
N ASN A 296 39.53 -42.74 -45.11
CA ASN A 296 38.71 -43.57 -44.26
C ASN A 296 39.08 -43.25 -42.83
N PHE A 297 38.19 -42.55 -42.12
CA PHE A 297 38.33 -42.31 -40.70
C PHE A 297 37.29 -43.15 -39.96
N SER A 298 37.63 -43.57 -38.76
CA SER A 298 36.73 -44.21 -37.82
C SER A 298 36.30 -43.19 -36.78
N LEU A 299 35.02 -43.22 -36.41
CA LEU A 299 34.50 -42.49 -35.27
C LEU A 299 34.44 -43.44 -34.08
N VAL A 300 35.24 -43.14 -33.06
CA VAL A 300 35.33 -43.93 -31.83
C VAL A 300 34.60 -43.20 -30.72
N ASN A 301 33.78 -43.88 -29.94
CA ASN A 301 33.13 -43.35 -28.74
C ASN A 301 33.70 -44.02 -27.50
N ILE A 302 34.04 -43.22 -26.48
CA ILE A 302 34.49 -43.75 -25.19
C ILE A 302 33.25 -44.13 -24.37
N GLN A 303 33.12 -45.40 -23.97
CA GLN A 303 32.02 -45.88 -23.14
C GLN A 303 32.57 -46.72 -22.00
N ASN A 304 32.29 -46.32 -20.75
CA ASN A 304 32.80 -46.99 -19.55
C ASN A 304 34.34 -47.17 -19.56
N GLY A 305 35.07 -46.18 -20.08
CA GLY A 305 36.52 -46.22 -20.27
C GLY A 305 37.02 -47.04 -21.46
N GLU A 306 36.14 -47.69 -22.24
CA GLU A 306 36.52 -48.48 -23.41
C GLU A 306 36.31 -47.71 -24.73
N ARG A 307 37.16 -47.99 -25.73
CA ARG A 307 37.07 -47.41 -27.08
C ARG A 307 36.19 -48.29 -27.96
N LEU A 308 35.03 -47.77 -28.37
CA LEU A 308 34.11 -48.49 -29.26
C LEU A 308 33.99 -47.77 -30.61
N ILE A 309 34.18 -48.51 -31.70
CA ILE A 309 33.98 -47.96 -33.05
C ILE A 309 32.48 -47.86 -33.30
N VAL A 310 31.98 -46.64 -33.45
CA VAL A 310 30.54 -46.35 -33.61
C VAL A 310 30.17 -45.89 -35.01
N GLY A 311 31.15 -45.51 -35.83
CA GLY A 311 30.91 -45.11 -37.21
C GLY A 311 32.18 -45.05 -38.04
N GLU A 312 31.98 -44.87 -39.35
CA GLU A 312 33.05 -44.72 -40.34
C GLU A 312 32.76 -43.50 -41.22
N ILE A 313 33.80 -42.77 -41.57
CA ILE A 313 33.80 -41.59 -42.45
C ILE A 313 34.52 -42.00 -43.72
N PHE A 314 33.79 -42.01 -44.83
CA PHE A 314 34.29 -42.34 -46.16
C PHE A 314 33.74 -41.35 -47.17
N ASP A 315 34.58 -40.81 -48.06
CA ASP A 315 34.17 -39.86 -49.11
C ASP A 315 33.31 -38.70 -48.54
N GLU A 316 33.82 -38.07 -47.46
CA GLU A 316 33.18 -36.96 -46.74
C GLU A 316 31.78 -37.26 -46.19
N LYS A 317 31.40 -38.55 -46.05
CA LYS A 317 30.14 -38.99 -45.44
C LYS A 317 30.40 -39.84 -44.20
N LEU A 318 29.79 -39.45 -43.08
CA LEU A 318 29.78 -40.24 -41.84
C LEU A 318 28.60 -41.23 -41.83
N SER A 319 28.91 -42.51 -41.66
CA SER A 319 27.95 -43.59 -41.45
C SER A 319 28.09 -44.14 -40.03
N ILE A 320 27.04 -44.00 -39.22
CA ILE A 320 27.00 -44.52 -37.83
C ILE A 320 26.32 -45.87 -37.82
N PHE A 321 26.95 -46.86 -37.18
CA PHE A 321 26.42 -48.21 -36.99
C PHE A 321 26.42 -48.67 -35.52
N GLY A 322 27.02 -47.91 -34.61
CA GLY A 322 26.99 -48.16 -33.16
C GLY A 322 26.18 -47.11 -32.38
N ASN A 323 25.74 -47.47 -31.18
CA ASN A 323 25.11 -46.52 -30.26
C ASN A 323 26.15 -45.55 -29.72
N ILE A 324 25.85 -44.26 -29.74
CA ILE A 324 26.72 -43.21 -29.19
C ILE A 324 26.17 -42.77 -27.83
N THR A 325 27.08 -42.68 -26.87
CA THR A 325 26.84 -41.97 -25.61
C THR A 325 27.66 -40.68 -25.59
N PHE A 326 27.13 -39.66 -24.94
CA PHE A 326 27.75 -38.35 -24.77
C PHE A 326 28.08 -38.14 -23.29
N PRO A 327 28.95 -37.15 -22.95
CA PRO A 327 29.27 -36.80 -21.58
C PRO A 327 28.06 -36.83 -20.63
N GLY A 328 28.24 -37.39 -19.44
CA GLY A 328 27.15 -37.63 -18.49
C GLY A 328 26.27 -38.84 -18.82
N ASN A 329 26.76 -39.78 -19.65
CA ASN A 329 26.05 -41.00 -20.08
C ASN A 329 24.72 -40.72 -20.79
N SER A 330 24.64 -39.60 -21.52
CA SER A 330 23.44 -39.22 -22.27
C SER A 330 23.42 -39.87 -23.65
N SER A 331 22.26 -40.40 -24.06
CA SER A 331 22.03 -40.81 -25.46
C SER A 331 21.51 -39.65 -26.34
N LYS A 332 21.18 -38.50 -25.74
CA LYS A 332 20.70 -37.34 -26.47
C LYS A 332 21.87 -36.63 -27.13
N ILE A 333 21.78 -36.45 -28.45
CA ILE A 333 22.75 -35.67 -29.23
C ILE A 333 22.80 -34.24 -28.66
N PRO A 334 23.96 -33.79 -28.15
CA PRO A 334 24.21 -32.42 -27.75
C PRO A 334 23.78 -31.46 -28.85
N LYS A 335 23.13 -30.36 -28.50
CA LYS A 335 22.76 -29.34 -29.48
C LYS A 335 23.78 -28.22 -29.47
N SER A 336 24.03 -27.64 -30.64
CA SER A 336 24.82 -26.43 -30.80
C SER A 336 23.96 -25.20 -30.45
N GLU A 337 23.47 -25.17 -29.21
CA GLU A 337 22.65 -24.10 -28.62
C GLU A 337 23.41 -23.50 -27.42
N LYS A 338 22.97 -22.32 -26.95
CA LYS A 338 23.54 -21.68 -25.75
C LYS A 338 23.35 -22.59 -24.52
N LYS A 339 24.27 -22.55 -23.56
CA LYS A 339 24.14 -23.34 -22.34
C LYS A 339 22.99 -22.83 -21.47
N PHE A 340 22.08 -23.72 -21.07
CA PHE A 340 20.99 -23.39 -20.16
C PHE A 340 21.48 -23.26 -18.72
N LEU A 341 21.05 -22.20 -18.04
CA LEU A 341 21.20 -21.93 -16.62
C LEU A 341 19.81 -22.08 -16.01
N GLN A 342 19.58 -23.21 -15.34
CA GLN A 342 18.29 -23.46 -14.70
C GLN A 342 18.16 -22.60 -13.45
N LEU A 343 17.00 -21.96 -13.32
CA LEU A 343 16.52 -21.26 -12.14
C LEU A 343 15.15 -21.81 -11.77
N SER A 344 14.76 -21.65 -10.52
CA SER A 344 13.42 -22.06 -10.07
C SER A 344 12.63 -20.91 -9.47
N ILE A 345 11.31 -21.01 -9.56
CA ILE A 345 10.36 -20.03 -9.01
C ILE A 345 9.25 -20.75 -8.27
N GLU A 346 8.74 -20.13 -7.24
CA GLU A 346 7.52 -20.53 -6.56
C GLU A 346 6.41 -19.51 -6.83
N ALA A 347 5.81 -19.60 -8.03
CA ALA A 347 4.70 -18.73 -8.47
C ALA A 347 3.38 -19.50 -8.52
N GLY A 348 3.23 -20.49 -7.62
CA GLY A 348 2.07 -21.37 -7.54
C GLY A 348 0.74 -20.60 -7.50
N SER A 349 -0.28 -21.19 -8.11
CA SER A 349 -1.66 -20.68 -8.03
C SER A 349 -2.45 -21.38 -6.93
N THR A 350 -1.90 -22.48 -6.39
CA THR A 350 -2.58 -23.35 -5.43
C THR A 350 -2.04 -23.13 -4.02
N ASN A 351 -2.92 -23.30 -3.04
CA ASN A 351 -2.54 -23.49 -1.65
C ASN A 351 -2.90 -24.92 -1.24
N PRO A 352 -2.12 -25.55 -0.34
CA PRO A 352 -2.43 -26.89 0.16
C PRO A 352 -3.80 -26.97 0.84
N ILE A 353 -4.25 -25.85 1.41
CA ILE A 353 -5.57 -25.67 2.05
C ILE A 353 -6.06 -24.27 1.69
N GLY A 354 -7.30 -24.14 1.20
CA GLY A 354 -7.93 -22.86 0.87
C GLY A 354 -8.05 -22.59 -0.64
N PRO A 355 -8.65 -21.44 -1.03
CA PRO A 355 -8.87 -21.11 -2.43
C PRO A 355 -7.54 -20.84 -3.15
N ALA A 356 -7.54 -21.07 -4.47
CA ALA A 356 -6.45 -20.65 -5.34
C ALA A 356 -6.22 -19.14 -5.23
N ILE A 357 -4.96 -18.70 -5.29
CA ILE A 357 -4.59 -17.27 -5.20
C ILE A 357 -3.89 -16.88 -6.51
N PRO A 358 -4.64 -16.32 -7.49
CA PRO A 358 -4.09 -15.97 -8.79
C PRO A 358 -2.98 -14.92 -8.75
N ILE A 359 -2.86 -14.15 -7.65
CA ILE A 359 -1.90 -13.05 -7.51
C ILE A 359 -0.45 -13.54 -7.62
N GLY A 360 -0.14 -14.73 -7.06
CA GLY A 360 1.19 -15.33 -7.16
C GLY A 360 1.58 -15.65 -8.60
N LEU A 361 0.65 -16.23 -9.36
CA LEU A 361 0.81 -16.53 -10.78
C LEU A 361 1.03 -15.27 -11.63
N VAL A 362 0.23 -14.22 -11.40
CA VAL A 362 0.38 -12.93 -12.10
C VAL A 362 1.73 -12.28 -11.76
N GLY A 363 2.20 -12.39 -10.51
CA GLY A 363 3.55 -12.00 -10.13
C GLY A 363 4.60 -12.76 -10.93
N GLY A 364 4.47 -14.09 -11.03
CA GLY A 364 5.39 -14.96 -11.76
C GLY A 364 5.58 -14.63 -13.24
N TYR A 365 4.59 -14.01 -13.90
CA TYR A 365 4.74 -13.49 -15.28
C TYR A 365 5.92 -12.53 -15.43
N GLY A 366 6.29 -11.83 -14.37
CA GLY A 366 7.49 -11.01 -14.30
C GLY A 366 8.78 -11.78 -14.54
N SER A 367 8.92 -12.96 -13.92
CA SER A 367 10.12 -13.78 -14.03
C SER A 367 10.25 -14.44 -15.41
N TYR A 368 9.13 -14.83 -16.03
CA TYR A 368 9.14 -15.30 -17.42
C TYR A 368 9.51 -14.17 -18.38
N ALA A 369 8.93 -12.98 -18.21
CA ALA A 369 9.28 -11.82 -19.03
C ALA A 369 10.75 -11.41 -18.87
N ALA A 370 11.32 -11.53 -17.68
CA ALA A 370 12.75 -11.30 -17.45
C ALA A 370 13.61 -12.32 -18.21
N THR A 371 13.22 -13.59 -18.17
CA THR A 371 13.91 -14.69 -18.87
C THR A 371 13.94 -14.44 -20.38
N ASP A 372 12.81 -14.03 -20.96
CA ASP A 372 12.72 -13.71 -22.39
C ASP A 372 13.65 -12.54 -22.77
N VAL A 373 13.64 -11.45 -21.98
CA VAL A 373 14.50 -10.27 -22.22
C VAL A 373 15.98 -10.62 -22.15
N ILE A 374 16.37 -11.52 -21.26
CA ILE A 374 17.76 -11.97 -21.13
C ILE A 374 18.12 -12.87 -22.31
N ASN A 375 17.28 -13.86 -22.63
CA ASN A 375 17.56 -14.88 -23.65
C ASN A 375 17.60 -14.32 -25.08
N GLU A 376 16.81 -13.29 -25.38
CA GLU A 376 16.83 -12.58 -26.68
C GLU A 376 18.09 -11.72 -26.88
N GLY A 377 18.91 -11.53 -25.83
CA GLY A 377 20.15 -10.74 -25.89
C GLY A 377 19.94 -9.23 -25.74
N ASP A 378 18.69 -8.79 -25.60
CA ASP A 378 18.29 -7.38 -25.46
C ASP A 378 18.92 -6.66 -24.26
N SER A 379 19.27 -7.40 -23.20
CA SER A 379 19.89 -6.86 -21.98
C SER A 379 21.41 -6.77 -22.03
N GLY A 380 22.05 -7.45 -22.98
CA GLY A 380 23.51 -7.65 -23.01
C GLY A 380 24.06 -8.56 -21.89
N LEU A 381 23.19 -9.15 -21.06
CA LEU A 381 23.56 -10.11 -20.03
C LEU A 381 23.60 -11.52 -20.58
N LEU A 382 24.51 -12.35 -20.06
CA LEU A 382 24.51 -13.79 -20.32
C LEU A 382 24.53 -14.13 -21.82
N THR A 383 25.30 -13.38 -22.61
CA THR A 383 25.27 -13.42 -24.10
C THR A 383 25.41 -14.83 -24.68
N ASN A 384 26.18 -15.71 -24.02
CA ASN A 384 26.44 -17.10 -24.46
C ASN A 384 25.60 -18.16 -23.72
N PHE A 385 24.67 -17.73 -22.87
CA PHE A 385 23.86 -18.59 -22.02
C PHE A 385 22.36 -18.28 -22.23
N GLN A 386 21.51 -19.18 -21.75
CA GLN A 386 20.07 -18.96 -21.68
C GLN A 386 19.59 -19.33 -20.28
N ILE A 387 18.65 -18.57 -19.73
CA ILE A 387 17.97 -18.93 -18.49
C ILE A 387 16.78 -19.83 -18.84
N GLU A 388 16.64 -20.91 -18.08
CA GLU A 388 15.45 -21.76 -18.09
C GLU A 388 14.79 -21.69 -16.72
N MET A 389 13.48 -21.39 -16.68
CA MET A 389 12.73 -21.24 -15.44
C MET A 389 11.85 -22.46 -15.18
N PHE A 390 12.04 -23.10 -14.02
CA PHE A 390 11.17 -24.16 -13.53
C PHE A 390 10.22 -23.64 -12.44
N ASN A 391 8.92 -23.89 -12.59
CA ASN A 391 7.91 -23.42 -11.65
C ASN A 391 7.48 -24.51 -10.67
N PHE A 392 7.65 -24.24 -9.38
CA PHE A 392 7.11 -25.04 -8.28
C PHE A 392 5.74 -24.49 -7.87
N ASP A 393 4.73 -25.36 -7.85
CA ASP A 393 3.41 -25.07 -7.29
C ASP A 393 3.25 -25.78 -5.93
N CYS A 394 4.12 -25.45 -4.99
CA CYS A 394 4.16 -26.08 -3.66
C CYS A 394 3.43 -25.27 -2.57
N GLY A 395 2.75 -24.18 -2.98
CA GLY A 395 2.02 -23.25 -2.12
C GLY A 395 2.30 -21.80 -2.47
N ALA A 396 1.28 -20.94 -2.43
CA ALA A 396 1.43 -19.51 -2.76
C ALA A 396 1.56 -18.61 -1.52
N THR A 397 0.74 -18.86 -0.51
CA THR A 397 0.71 -18.06 0.73
C THR A 397 0.66 -18.87 2.01
N ILE A 398 0.14 -20.11 1.95
CA ILE A 398 -0.02 -20.99 3.10
C ILE A 398 1.00 -22.11 3.04
N TYR A 399 1.74 -22.29 4.14
CA TYR A 399 2.69 -23.38 4.28
C TYR A 399 2.06 -24.62 4.92
N ASN A 400 2.23 -25.77 4.27
CA ASN A 400 1.99 -27.08 4.86
C ASN A 400 3.25 -27.94 4.64
N ALA A 401 3.93 -28.31 5.72
CA ALA A 401 5.22 -29.00 5.65
C ALA A 401 5.15 -30.32 4.89
N THR A 402 4.11 -31.12 5.09
CA THR A 402 3.96 -32.43 4.42
C THR A 402 3.77 -32.26 2.92
N PHE A 403 2.90 -31.33 2.52
CA PHE A 403 2.65 -31.03 1.10
C PHE A 403 3.88 -30.44 0.41
N ALA A 404 4.48 -29.41 1.01
CA ALA A 404 5.65 -28.73 0.44
C ALA A 404 6.86 -29.68 0.32
N ASN A 405 7.16 -30.47 1.36
CA ASN A 405 8.25 -31.44 1.31
C ASN A 405 8.05 -32.50 0.21
N ALA A 406 6.83 -33.02 0.05
CA ALA A 406 6.52 -33.98 -1.01
C ALA A 406 6.67 -33.36 -2.40
N CYS A 407 6.22 -32.12 -2.58
CA CYS A 407 6.32 -31.35 -3.81
C CYS A 407 7.79 -31.08 -4.21
N TYR A 408 8.60 -30.55 -3.31
CA TYR A 408 10.03 -30.28 -3.59
C TYR A 408 10.85 -31.55 -3.77
N LEU A 409 10.52 -32.64 -3.06
CA LEU A 409 11.25 -33.90 -3.20
C LEU A 409 11.02 -34.54 -4.58
N LYS A 410 9.79 -34.42 -5.12
CA LYS A 410 9.43 -34.98 -6.43
C LYS A 410 10.29 -34.40 -7.55
N ASP A 411 10.53 -33.09 -7.52
CA ASP A 411 11.20 -32.34 -8.59
C ASP A 411 12.52 -31.71 -8.10
N LYS A 412 13.20 -32.37 -7.14
CA LYS A 412 14.41 -31.86 -6.47
C LYS A 412 15.54 -31.47 -7.43
N GLU A 413 15.65 -32.14 -8.56
CA GLU A 413 16.70 -31.87 -9.56
C GLU A 413 16.47 -30.54 -10.30
N ASN A 414 15.26 -29.96 -10.23
CA ASN A 414 14.87 -28.78 -11.00
C ASN A 414 15.09 -27.42 -10.30
N PHE A 415 15.69 -27.39 -9.10
CA PHE A 415 15.93 -26.13 -8.37
C PHE A 415 16.93 -25.19 -9.07
N GLY A 416 17.90 -25.75 -9.79
CA GLY A 416 18.90 -24.98 -10.51
C GLY A 416 19.86 -24.18 -9.61
N LEU A 417 20.33 -23.04 -10.10
CA LEU A 417 21.37 -22.21 -9.47
C LEU A 417 20.81 -21.22 -8.43
N GLY A 418 19.53 -20.90 -8.49
CA GLY A 418 18.87 -19.93 -7.63
C GLY A 418 17.35 -20.08 -7.66
N HIS A 419 16.69 -19.59 -6.62
CA HIS A 419 15.27 -19.75 -6.41
C HIS A 419 14.56 -18.41 -6.16
N VAL A 420 13.47 -18.15 -6.87
CA VAL A 420 12.58 -17.02 -6.62
C VAL A 420 11.43 -17.46 -5.71
N SER A 421 11.38 -16.93 -4.50
CA SER A 421 10.48 -17.34 -3.42
C SER A 421 9.01 -16.99 -3.68
N ALA A 422 8.11 -17.72 -3.01
CA ALA A 422 6.67 -17.45 -2.92
C ALA A 422 6.33 -16.06 -2.37
N LEU A 423 5.08 -15.65 -2.63
CA LEU A 423 4.52 -14.36 -2.22
C LEU A 423 4.28 -14.25 -0.70
N GLY A 424 3.66 -15.26 -0.07
CA GLY A 424 3.31 -15.17 1.34
C GLY A 424 4.47 -15.45 2.30
N SER A 425 4.54 -14.73 3.42
CA SER A 425 5.63 -14.87 4.38
C SER A 425 5.67 -16.21 5.10
N ALA A 426 4.50 -16.77 5.44
CA ALA A 426 4.40 -18.11 5.99
C ALA A 426 4.97 -19.16 5.01
N MET A 427 4.64 -19.03 3.71
CA MET A 427 5.18 -19.92 2.68
C MET A 427 6.69 -19.76 2.55
N ALA A 428 7.21 -18.54 2.35
CA ALA A 428 8.65 -18.31 2.19
C ALA A 428 9.50 -18.84 3.36
N ILE A 429 9.07 -18.61 4.61
CA ILE A 429 9.75 -19.13 5.81
C ILE A 429 9.67 -20.67 5.84
N GLY A 430 8.51 -21.22 5.48
CA GLY A 430 8.26 -22.64 5.35
C GLY A 430 9.15 -23.31 4.31
N SER A 431 9.20 -22.80 3.09
CA SER A 431 10.03 -23.28 1.97
C SER A 431 11.50 -23.37 2.37
N MET A 432 12.03 -22.32 3.01
CA MET A 432 13.42 -22.33 3.52
C MET A 432 13.66 -23.41 4.58
N THR A 433 12.66 -23.68 5.43
CA THR A 433 12.72 -24.75 6.42
C THR A 433 12.74 -26.12 5.73
N SER A 434 11.90 -26.32 4.71
CA SER A 434 11.88 -27.51 3.85
C SER A 434 13.22 -27.72 3.13
N PHE A 435 13.80 -26.67 2.55
CA PHE A 435 15.08 -26.75 1.85
C PHE A 435 16.21 -27.19 2.79
N LYS A 436 16.24 -26.63 4.02
CA LYS A 436 17.19 -27.07 5.04
C LYS A 436 17.00 -28.54 5.43
N GLN A 437 15.76 -29.01 5.55
CA GLN A 437 15.47 -30.43 5.83
C GLN A 437 15.88 -31.36 4.69
N LEU A 438 15.77 -30.90 3.44
CA LEU A 438 16.11 -31.67 2.24
C LEU A 438 17.59 -31.56 1.83
N ASN A 439 18.42 -30.89 2.64
CA ASN A 439 19.82 -30.56 2.36
C ASN A 439 20.00 -29.86 1.01
N LEU A 440 19.12 -28.89 0.73
CA LEU A 440 19.17 -28.03 -0.43
C LEU A 440 19.80 -26.68 -0.05
N THR A 441 20.74 -26.20 -0.85
CA THR A 441 21.45 -24.93 -0.61
C THR A 441 21.65 -24.18 -1.91
N PHE A 442 20.93 -23.07 -2.05
CA PHE A 442 20.99 -22.15 -3.18
C PHE A 442 20.52 -20.76 -2.70
N PRO A 443 20.91 -19.66 -3.36
CA PRO A 443 20.39 -18.33 -3.07
C PRO A 443 18.89 -18.24 -3.36
N ILE A 444 18.18 -17.54 -2.48
CA ILE A 444 16.73 -17.35 -2.54
C ILE A 444 16.45 -15.85 -2.61
N VAL A 445 15.73 -15.42 -3.65
CA VAL A 445 15.32 -14.03 -3.84
C VAL A 445 13.81 -13.93 -3.73
N SER A 446 13.31 -13.08 -2.84
CA SER A 446 11.88 -12.78 -2.78
C SER A 446 11.53 -11.50 -3.51
N ALA A 447 10.49 -11.61 -4.34
CA ALA A 447 9.88 -10.50 -5.07
C ALA A 447 8.82 -9.76 -4.26
N ALA A 448 8.10 -10.45 -3.38
CA ALA A 448 6.80 -9.97 -2.88
C ALA A 448 6.67 -9.97 -1.34
N ASN A 449 7.72 -10.39 -0.63
CA ASN A 449 7.65 -10.57 0.80
C ASN A 449 8.33 -9.43 1.58
N GLY A 450 7.49 -8.57 2.16
CA GLY A 450 7.93 -7.46 3.01
C GLY A 450 8.00 -7.78 4.52
N ASP A 451 7.81 -9.03 4.97
CA ASP A 451 7.82 -9.35 6.42
C ASP A 451 9.16 -8.98 7.09
N PRO A 452 9.18 -8.15 8.15
CA PRO A 452 10.41 -7.72 8.82
C PRO A 452 11.19 -8.86 9.49
N SER A 453 10.55 -10.00 9.81
CA SER A 453 11.24 -11.15 10.41
C SER A 453 12.30 -11.76 9.49
N LEU A 454 12.19 -11.53 8.18
CA LEU A 454 13.11 -12.04 7.16
C LEU A 454 14.36 -11.19 6.94
N SER A 455 14.47 -10.02 7.59
CA SER A 455 15.63 -9.11 7.44
C SER A 455 16.93 -9.71 8.01
N SER A 456 16.86 -10.70 8.91
CA SER A 456 18.03 -11.28 9.59
C SER A 456 18.86 -12.19 8.70
N THR A 457 20.07 -11.76 8.36
CA THR A 457 21.09 -12.55 7.67
C THR A 457 21.56 -13.77 8.48
N ALA A 458 21.49 -13.71 9.82
CA ALA A 458 21.88 -14.81 10.68
C ALA A 458 20.83 -15.95 10.66
N ALA A 459 19.54 -15.60 10.61
CA ALA A 459 18.45 -16.57 10.55
C ALA A 459 18.27 -17.13 9.13
N PHE A 460 18.43 -16.28 8.11
CA PHE A 460 18.19 -16.61 6.71
C PHE A 460 19.39 -16.18 5.83
N PRO A 461 20.53 -16.89 5.90
CA PRO A 461 21.77 -16.46 5.24
C PRO A 461 21.72 -16.51 3.71
N MET A 462 20.90 -17.40 3.15
CA MET A 462 20.72 -17.56 1.70
C MET A 462 19.57 -16.72 1.13
N TYR A 463 18.89 -15.94 1.96
CA TYR A 463 17.71 -15.18 1.56
C TYR A 463 18.04 -13.70 1.31
N MET A 464 17.42 -13.11 0.31
CA MET A 464 17.37 -11.66 0.10
C MET A 464 16.05 -11.28 -0.59
N ARG A 465 15.70 -10.00 -0.59
CA ARG A 465 14.50 -9.50 -1.26
C ARG A 465 14.77 -8.23 -2.04
N VAL A 466 14.12 -8.13 -3.19
CA VAL A 466 14.15 -6.92 -4.05
C VAL A 466 13.02 -5.96 -3.74
N GLN A 467 12.03 -6.38 -2.95
CA GLN A 467 11.04 -5.48 -2.36
C GLN A 467 11.56 -4.91 -1.04
N LEU A 468 11.18 -3.67 -0.74
CA LEU A 468 11.44 -3.03 0.54
C LEU A 468 10.76 -3.78 1.71
N SER A 469 11.43 -3.79 2.86
CA SER A 469 10.82 -4.28 4.11
C SER A 469 9.60 -3.44 4.49
N ASN A 470 8.54 -4.11 4.96
CA ASN A 470 7.34 -3.45 5.48
C ASN A 470 7.66 -2.58 6.70
N SER A 471 8.72 -2.91 7.46
CA SER A 471 9.17 -2.08 8.59
C SER A 471 9.41 -0.63 8.17
N TYR A 472 9.96 -0.44 6.97
CA TYR A 472 10.19 0.88 6.41
C TYR A 472 8.87 1.56 6.08
N ALA A 473 7.98 0.91 5.32
CA ALA A 473 6.67 1.47 4.95
C ALA A 473 5.83 1.90 6.18
N PHE A 474 5.77 1.05 7.22
CA PHE A 474 5.03 1.38 8.45
C PHE A 474 5.64 2.53 9.24
N SER A 475 6.97 2.65 9.26
CA SER A 475 7.66 3.76 9.94
C SER A 475 7.46 5.11 9.23
N LEU A 476 7.08 5.08 7.94
CA LEU A 476 6.85 6.28 7.13
C LEU A 476 5.42 6.81 7.20
N LEU A 477 4.42 6.00 7.56
CA LEU A 477 3.04 6.48 7.71
C LEU A 477 2.95 7.68 8.68
N PRO A 478 3.61 7.69 9.86
CA PRO A 478 3.62 8.84 10.76
C PRO A 478 4.35 10.06 10.19
N VAL A 479 5.41 9.85 9.39
CA VAL A 479 6.13 10.93 8.70
C VAL A 479 5.20 11.63 7.72
N PHE A 480 4.41 10.88 6.96
CA PHE A 480 3.42 11.42 6.03
C PHE A 480 2.29 12.17 6.74
N ILE A 481 1.74 11.61 7.83
CA ILE A 481 0.73 12.28 8.66
C ILE A 481 1.26 13.63 9.17
N ARG A 482 2.50 13.66 9.67
CA ARG A 482 3.16 14.88 10.14
C ARG A 482 3.41 15.88 9.01
N ALA A 483 3.84 15.41 7.84
CA ALA A 483 4.11 16.26 6.68
C ALA A 483 2.85 16.97 6.18
N LEU A 484 1.68 16.33 6.32
CA LEU A 484 0.39 16.96 6.07
C LEU A 484 -0.05 17.87 7.23
N GLY A 485 0.66 17.89 8.35
CA GLY A 485 0.38 18.77 9.49
C GLY A 485 -0.73 18.26 10.40
N TRP A 486 -0.93 16.94 10.44
CA TRP A 486 -1.81 16.27 11.40
C TRP A 486 -0.99 15.69 12.55
N GLN A 487 -1.59 15.61 13.73
CA GLN A 487 -0.88 15.19 14.95
C GLN A 487 -1.53 14.00 15.65
N GLN A 488 -2.77 13.68 15.31
CA GLN A 488 -3.57 12.68 16.01
C GLN A 488 -4.13 11.65 15.03
N ALA A 489 -4.08 10.38 15.42
CA ALA A 489 -4.66 9.28 14.65
C ALA A 489 -5.18 8.18 15.58
N SER A 490 -6.09 7.36 15.07
CA SER A 490 -6.42 6.06 15.66
C SER A 490 -5.78 4.94 14.85
N VAL A 491 -5.49 3.81 15.48
CA VAL A 491 -4.86 2.66 14.84
C VAL A 491 -5.57 1.36 15.17
N LEU A 492 -5.61 0.45 14.19
CA LEU A 492 -6.00 -0.93 14.40
C LEU A 492 -5.03 -1.87 13.71
N TYR A 493 -4.59 -2.93 14.38
CA TYR A 493 -3.70 -3.95 13.85
C TYR A 493 -4.21 -5.38 14.10
N GLN A 494 -3.84 -6.29 13.22
CA GLN A 494 -4.17 -7.69 13.32
C GLN A 494 -3.25 -8.43 14.33
N ASN A 495 -3.82 -9.28 15.17
CA ASN A 495 -3.09 -10.04 16.19
C ASN A 495 -2.38 -11.27 15.61
N ASP A 496 -1.46 -11.04 14.67
CA ASP A 496 -0.55 -12.03 14.12
C ASP A 496 0.88 -11.47 14.03
N SER A 497 1.84 -12.29 13.60
CA SER A 497 3.26 -11.90 13.54
C SER A 497 3.50 -10.68 12.65
N TRP A 498 2.71 -10.54 11.58
CA TRP A 498 2.81 -9.41 10.66
C TRP A 498 2.26 -8.14 11.30
N GLY A 499 1.04 -8.16 11.84
CA GLY A 499 0.36 -6.99 12.41
C GLY A 499 1.02 -6.49 13.70
N ILE A 500 1.53 -7.40 14.55
CA ILE A 500 2.33 -7.03 15.72
C ILE A 500 3.62 -6.31 15.30
N SER A 501 4.33 -6.85 14.31
CA SER A 501 5.55 -6.23 13.79
C SER A 501 5.24 -4.88 13.15
N ALA A 502 4.15 -4.79 12.38
CA ALA A 502 3.69 -3.56 11.76
C ALA A 502 3.41 -2.47 12.79
N TYR A 503 2.65 -2.81 13.84
CA TYR A 503 2.33 -1.89 14.93
C TYR A 503 3.58 -1.45 15.70
N TYR A 504 4.55 -2.35 15.93
CA TYR A 504 5.82 -1.99 16.56
C TYR A 504 6.56 -0.88 15.79
N TYR A 505 6.77 -1.05 14.48
CA TYR A 505 7.45 -0.04 13.66
C TYR A 505 6.64 1.24 13.49
N LEU A 506 5.31 1.13 13.37
CA LEU A 506 4.42 2.29 13.37
C LEU A 506 4.53 3.07 14.68
N GLN A 507 4.55 2.39 15.83
CA GLN A 507 4.62 3.02 17.15
C GLN A 507 5.96 3.76 17.32
N GLN A 508 7.07 3.19 16.86
CA GLN A 508 8.37 3.87 16.85
C GLN A 508 8.35 5.10 15.95
N GLY A 509 7.79 4.98 14.73
CA GLY A 509 7.61 6.09 13.81
C GLY A 509 6.74 7.20 14.40
N ALA A 510 5.65 6.85 15.09
CA ALA A 510 4.73 7.78 15.73
C ALA A 510 5.42 8.55 16.87
N LYS A 511 6.18 7.85 17.73
CA LYS A 511 6.99 8.47 18.79
C LYS A 511 8.00 9.47 18.23
N ASN A 512 8.76 9.07 17.20
CA ASN A 512 9.78 9.92 16.57
C ASN A 512 9.17 11.16 15.87
N ASN A 513 7.92 11.06 15.42
CA ASN A 513 7.22 12.12 14.69
C ASN A 513 6.18 12.88 15.52
N GLN A 514 6.10 12.64 16.83
CA GLN A 514 5.13 13.30 17.73
C GLN A 514 3.67 13.10 17.29
N ILE A 515 3.36 11.91 16.75
CA ILE A 515 1.98 11.53 16.43
C ILE A 515 1.37 10.81 17.62
N GLU A 516 0.24 11.33 18.12
CA GLU A 516 -0.51 10.74 19.23
C GLU A 516 -1.52 9.71 18.72
N LEU A 517 -1.39 8.47 19.17
CA LEU A 517 -2.36 7.40 18.90
C LEU A 517 -3.44 7.41 19.98
N LYS A 518 -4.64 7.94 19.65
CA LYS A 518 -5.66 8.29 20.64
C LYS A 518 -6.43 7.11 21.22
N ASN A 519 -6.70 6.07 20.45
CA ASN A 519 -7.50 4.95 20.94
C ASN A 519 -6.70 4.11 21.97
N PRO A 520 -7.34 3.58 23.04
CA PRO A 520 -6.65 2.81 24.08
C PRO A 520 -5.89 1.61 23.52
N GLU A 521 -4.75 1.24 24.12
CA GLU A 521 -3.93 0.14 23.62
C GLU A 521 -4.66 -1.22 23.64
N SER A 522 -5.54 -1.45 24.62
CA SER A 522 -6.44 -2.61 24.67
C SER A 522 -7.43 -2.69 23.49
N SER A 523 -7.68 -1.57 22.82
CA SER A 523 -8.64 -1.41 21.72
C SER A 523 -7.93 -1.13 20.39
N ARG A 524 -6.67 -1.58 20.24
CA ARG A 524 -5.89 -1.48 18.99
C ARG A 524 -5.80 -2.80 18.21
N THR A 525 -6.34 -3.90 18.74
CA THR A 525 -6.11 -5.24 18.21
C THR A 525 -7.39 -5.97 17.81
N ILE A 526 -7.29 -6.79 16.76
CA ILE A 526 -8.33 -7.71 16.29
C ILE A 526 -7.73 -9.09 15.93
N PRO A 527 -8.48 -10.19 15.98
CA PRO A 527 -7.96 -11.50 15.59
C PRO A 527 -7.70 -11.60 14.08
N PRO A 528 -6.79 -12.51 13.66
CA PRO A 528 -6.59 -12.83 12.24
C PRO A 528 -7.81 -13.56 11.66
N ASN A 529 -7.92 -13.58 10.32
CA ASN A 529 -8.98 -14.27 9.56
C ASN A 529 -10.43 -13.85 9.93
N LEU A 530 -10.62 -12.56 10.20
CA LEU A 530 -11.96 -12.01 10.44
C LEU A 530 -12.85 -12.10 9.19
N ASP A 531 -14.03 -12.66 9.39
CA ASP A 531 -15.13 -12.63 8.43
C ASP A 531 -16.16 -11.55 8.83
N ARG A 532 -17.15 -11.31 7.96
CA ARG A 532 -18.18 -10.29 8.16
C ARG A 532 -18.97 -10.49 9.47
N ASN A 533 -19.22 -11.73 9.88
CA ASN A 533 -19.93 -12.01 11.14
C ASN A 533 -19.02 -11.88 12.37
N GLY A 534 -17.74 -12.19 12.21
CA GLY A 534 -16.72 -12.12 13.25
C GLY A 534 -16.46 -10.70 13.71
N VAL A 535 -16.45 -9.72 12.80
CA VAL A 535 -16.21 -8.30 13.16
C VAL A 535 -17.25 -7.78 14.14
N LYS A 536 -18.50 -8.26 14.07
CA LYS A 536 -19.58 -7.86 14.99
C LYS A 536 -19.28 -8.15 16.47
N LYS A 537 -18.41 -9.12 16.76
CA LYS A 537 -17.96 -9.42 18.13
C LYS A 537 -17.01 -8.36 18.69
N TYR A 538 -16.46 -7.51 17.81
CA TYR A 538 -15.47 -6.48 18.12
C TYR A 538 -16.02 -5.05 17.89
N LEU A 539 -17.35 -4.88 17.83
CA LEU A 539 -17.97 -3.55 17.71
C LEU A 539 -17.54 -2.59 18.82
N TYR A 540 -17.29 -3.10 20.03
CA TYR A 540 -16.78 -2.28 21.14
C TYR A 540 -15.39 -1.68 20.82
N VAL A 541 -14.51 -2.41 20.11
CA VAL A 541 -13.19 -1.91 19.67
C VAL A 541 -13.35 -0.81 18.64
N LEU A 542 -14.28 -1.00 17.69
CA LEU A 542 -14.57 0.00 16.66
C LEU A 542 -15.23 1.25 17.26
N GLN A 543 -16.09 1.08 18.27
CA GLN A 543 -16.71 2.20 19.00
C GLN A 543 -15.66 3.03 19.74
N GLU A 544 -14.68 2.40 20.40
CA GLU A 544 -13.56 3.10 21.05
C GLU A 544 -12.75 3.96 20.05
N ILE A 545 -12.56 3.48 18.82
CA ILE A 545 -11.95 4.28 17.74
C ILE A 545 -12.84 5.47 17.36
N ILE A 546 -14.15 5.26 17.26
CA ILE A 546 -15.13 6.32 16.96
C ILE A 546 -15.16 7.37 18.08
N ASP A 547 -15.02 6.97 19.33
CA ASP A 547 -15.13 7.87 20.48
C ASP A 547 -13.91 8.79 20.61
N THR A 548 -12.76 8.42 20.01
CA THR A 548 -11.58 9.31 19.93
C THR A 548 -11.81 10.58 19.12
N GLN A 549 -12.85 10.62 18.29
CA GLN A 549 -13.14 11.69 17.32
C GLN A 549 -12.02 11.93 16.29
N THR A 550 -10.97 11.11 16.21
CA THR A 550 -9.94 11.26 15.18
C THR A 550 -10.53 11.02 13.80
N ARG A 551 -10.07 11.80 12.82
CA ARG A 551 -10.38 11.61 11.40
C ARG A 551 -9.40 10.65 10.72
N PHE A 552 -8.15 10.60 11.18
CA PHE A 552 -7.14 9.73 10.60
C PHE A 552 -7.16 8.36 11.26
N PHE A 553 -7.38 7.34 10.43
CA PHE A 553 -7.41 5.95 10.85
C PHE A 553 -6.31 5.17 10.13
N ILE A 554 -5.35 4.65 10.89
CA ILE A 554 -4.27 3.81 10.39
C ILE A 554 -4.71 2.35 10.51
N SER A 555 -4.87 1.68 9.37
CA SER A 555 -5.23 0.26 9.32
C SER A 555 -4.00 -0.59 9.01
N LEU A 556 -3.65 -1.47 9.93
CA LEU A 556 -2.63 -2.52 9.77
C LEU A 556 -3.33 -3.88 9.81
N VAL A 557 -4.34 -4.03 8.95
CA VAL A 557 -5.20 -5.21 8.87
C VAL A 557 -5.15 -5.76 7.45
N GLN A 558 -4.99 -7.07 7.31
CA GLN A 558 -4.88 -7.70 6.00
C GLN A 558 -6.25 -7.81 5.29
N TYR A 559 -6.21 -7.87 3.96
CA TYR A 559 -7.39 -8.19 3.15
C TYR A 559 -7.87 -9.64 3.44
N PRO A 560 -9.19 -9.90 3.51
CA PRO A 560 -10.34 -8.99 3.31
C PRO A 560 -10.87 -8.29 4.57
N ALA A 561 -10.29 -8.56 5.75
CA ALA A 561 -10.84 -8.12 7.04
C ALA A 561 -11.01 -6.59 7.15
N ILE A 562 -10.12 -5.82 6.50
CA ILE A 562 -10.20 -4.35 6.42
C ILE A 562 -11.55 -3.85 5.85
N TYR A 563 -12.14 -4.56 4.89
CA TYR A 563 -13.41 -4.16 4.28
C TYR A 563 -14.60 -4.39 5.20
N PHE A 564 -14.60 -5.50 5.95
CA PHE A 564 -15.64 -5.76 6.95
C PHE A 564 -15.62 -4.70 8.06
N ILE A 565 -14.45 -4.19 8.43
CA ILE A 565 -14.33 -3.09 9.40
C ILE A 565 -14.97 -1.80 8.86
N PHE A 566 -14.78 -1.49 7.58
CA PHE A 566 -15.38 -0.31 6.96
C PHE A 566 -16.91 -0.40 6.88
N GLU A 567 -17.45 -1.57 6.55
CA GLU A 567 -18.89 -1.80 6.61
C GLU A 567 -19.46 -1.54 8.01
N GLU A 568 -18.77 -2.01 9.06
CA GLU A 568 -19.22 -1.81 10.44
C GLU A 568 -19.02 -0.36 10.89
N PHE A 569 -17.99 0.35 10.42
CA PHE A 569 -17.88 1.80 10.62
C PHE A 569 -19.06 2.56 10.02
N TYR A 570 -19.57 2.14 8.86
CA TYR A 570 -20.78 2.71 8.28
C TYR A 570 -21.99 2.45 9.18
N ASP A 571 -22.14 1.22 9.68
CA ASP A 571 -23.26 0.84 10.54
C ASP A 571 -23.21 1.57 11.90
N LEU A 572 -22.01 1.80 12.44
CA LEU A 572 -21.77 2.61 13.64
C LEU A 572 -21.94 4.12 13.41
N GLY A 573 -22.07 4.56 12.16
CA GLY A 573 -22.51 5.91 11.81
C GLY A 573 -21.50 6.83 11.17
N LEU A 574 -20.31 6.33 10.85
CA LEU A 574 -19.36 7.06 10.04
C LEU A 574 -19.84 7.15 8.60
N ARG A 575 -19.61 8.29 7.97
CA ARG A 575 -20.03 8.61 6.59
C ARG A 575 -18.87 9.23 5.81
N LYS A 576 -19.16 9.56 4.56
CA LYS A 576 -18.20 10.15 3.64
C LYS A 576 -17.57 11.40 4.24
N GLY A 577 -16.25 11.36 4.42
CA GLY A 577 -15.45 12.46 4.97
C GLY A 577 -15.23 12.40 6.48
N ASP A 578 -15.84 11.45 7.19
CA ASP A 578 -15.58 11.26 8.62
C ASP A 578 -14.21 10.63 8.88
N LEU A 579 -13.74 9.78 7.95
CA LEU A 579 -12.42 9.15 8.03
C LEU A 579 -11.56 9.46 6.80
N VAL A 580 -10.27 9.53 7.03
CA VAL A 580 -9.22 9.35 6.02
C VAL A 580 -8.40 8.16 6.45
N ILE A 581 -8.36 7.14 5.59
CA ILE A 581 -7.76 5.87 5.93
C ILE A 581 -6.34 5.84 5.40
N LEU A 582 -5.39 5.47 6.25
CA LEU A 582 -4.02 5.20 5.87
C LEU A 582 -3.73 3.72 6.06
N THR A 583 -3.24 3.07 5.01
CA THR A 583 -2.78 1.69 5.07
C THR A 583 -1.45 1.58 4.33
N ALA A 584 -0.74 0.48 4.56
CA ALA A 584 0.38 0.09 3.73
C ALA A 584 0.06 -1.27 3.11
N LEU A 585 0.59 -1.52 1.90
CA LEU A 585 0.73 -2.87 1.31
C LEU A 585 -0.49 -3.46 0.59
N THR A 586 -1.48 -2.64 0.23
CA THR A 586 -2.60 -3.12 -0.60
C THR A 586 -2.62 -2.41 -1.95
N ASP A 587 -2.38 -3.15 -3.03
CA ASP A 587 -3.12 -2.88 -4.26
C ASP A 587 -4.59 -2.91 -3.86
N LEU A 588 -5.31 -1.81 -4.02
CA LEU A 588 -6.76 -1.76 -3.79
C LEU A 588 -7.41 -2.68 -4.81
N VAL A 589 -7.52 -3.96 -4.48
CA VAL A 589 -8.08 -5.00 -5.36
C VAL A 589 -9.52 -4.60 -5.66
N PRO A 590 -9.96 -4.61 -6.94
CA PRO A 590 -11.35 -4.35 -7.28
C PRO A 590 -12.26 -5.31 -6.50
N PHE A 591 -13.35 -4.77 -5.96
CA PHE A 591 -14.33 -5.40 -5.05
C PHE A 591 -15.15 -6.53 -5.71
N LEU A 592 -14.48 -7.49 -6.33
CA LEU A 592 -15.10 -8.59 -7.07
C LEU A 592 -15.87 -9.48 -6.10
N GLY A 593 -17.19 -9.54 -6.28
CA GLY A 593 -18.10 -10.41 -5.51
C GLY A 593 -18.90 -9.72 -4.40
N TYR A 594 -18.78 -8.40 -4.21
CA TYR A 594 -19.66 -7.66 -3.30
C TYR A 594 -20.99 -7.29 -3.98
N ASP A 595 -22.10 -7.38 -3.25
CA ASP A 595 -23.37 -6.82 -3.70
C ASP A 595 -23.38 -5.28 -3.61
N ASN A 596 -24.37 -4.66 -4.23
CA ASN A 596 -24.49 -3.19 -4.30
C ASN A 596 -24.58 -2.53 -2.91
N LEU A 597 -25.15 -3.21 -1.91
CA LEU A 597 -25.33 -2.64 -0.57
C LEU A 597 -23.99 -2.54 0.17
N HIS A 598 -23.21 -3.62 0.16
CA HIS A 598 -21.92 -3.64 0.84
C HIS A 598 -20.90 -2.74 0.13
N LEU A 599 -20.93 -2.68 -1.21
CA LEU A 599 -20.15 -1.72 -1.99
C LEU A 599 -20.47 -0.28 -1.62
N TYR A 600 -21.77 0.04 -1.47
CA TYR A 600 -22.18 1.38 -1.08
C TYR A 600 -21.62 1.78 0.30
N LYS A 601 -21.70 0.89 1.30
CA LYS A 601 -21.10 1.14 2.63
C LYS A 601 -19.60 1.41 2.54
N LEU A 602 -18.89 0.60 1.75
CA LEU A 602 -17.45 0.76 1.53
C LEU A 602 -17.10 2.09 0.85
N TYR A 603 -17.87 2.53 -0.13
CA TYR A 603 -17.66 3.83 -0.79
C TYR A 603 -17.96 5.01 0.13
N GLU A 604 -18.97 4.87 0.99
CA GLU A 604 -19.34 5.89 1.95
C GLU A 604 -18.28 6.07 3.04
N THR A 605 -17.62 5.02 3.53
CA THR A 605 -16.64 5.17 4.63
C THR A 605 -15.19 5.09 4.20
N GLY A 606 -14.93 4.45 3.06
CA GLY A 606 -13.60 4.10 2.60
C GLY A 606 -12.86 5.23 1.88
N VAL A 607 -13.55 6.21 1.32
CA VAL A 607 -12.89 7.20 0.42
C VAL A 607 -12.50 8.49 1.17
N PRO A 608 -11.22 8.93 1.16
CA PRO A 608 -10.07 8.28 0.53
C PRO A 608 -9.34 7.26 1.42
N ILE A 609 -8.90 6.16 0.81
CA ILE A 609 -7.85 5.24 1.27
C ILE A 609 -6.55 5.69 0.64
N ILE A 610 -5.60 6.07 1.49
CA ILE A 610 -4.24 6.40 1.10
C ILE A 610 -3.36 5.19 1.38
N THR A 611 -2.66 4.72 0.36
CA THR A 611 -1.74 3.57 0.46
C THR A 611 -0.35 3.97 0.02
N MET A 612 0.68 3.43 0.68
CA MET A 612 2.06 3.54 0.22
C MET A 612 2.56 2.18 -0.24
N TYR A 613 3.16 2.15 -1.43
CA TYR A 613 3.69 0.93 -2.01
C TYR A 613 4.96 1.17 -2.82
N GLY A 614 5.77 0.13 -3.03
CA GLY A 614 7.00 0.24 -3.80
C GLY A 614 6.74 0.64 -5.24
N GLN A 615 7.47 1.63 -5.74
CA GLN A 615 7.36 2.07 -7.13
C GLN A 615 7.69 0.91 -8.09
N SER A 616 6.95 0.84 -9.20
CA SER A 616 7.10 -0.19 -10.24
C SER A 616 7.12 0.44 -11.64
N TRP A 617 7.66 -0.28 -12.63
CA TRP A 617 7.71 0.14 -14.04
C TRP A 617 8.49 1.43 -14.32
N VAL A 618 9.58 1.64 -13.60
CA VAL A 618 10.49 2.79 -13.71
C VAL A 618 11.42 2.65 -14.92
N GLY A 619 11.55 3.75 -15.67
CA GLY A 619 12.53 3.89 -16.74
C GLY A 619 12.28 3.02 -17.98
N PRO A 620 13.23 2.99 -18.92
CA PRO A 620 13.06 2.27 -20.20
C PRO A 620 12.88 0.77 -20.03
N LEU A 621 13.62 0.14 -19.10
CA LEU A 621 13.50 -1.29 -18.82
C LEU A 621 12.14 -1.63 -18.21
N GLY A 622 11.63 -0.80 -17.29
CA GLY A 622 10.30 -0.96 -16.71
C GLY A 622 9.19 -0.84 -17.73
N ALA A 623 9.25 0.16 -18.62
CA ALA A 623 8.29 0.30 -19.72
C ALA A 623 8.31 -0.90 -20.68
N LYS A 624 9.50 -1.44 -20.98
CA LYS A 624 9.67 -2.64 -21.82
C LYS A 624 9.09 -3.88 -21.15
N ALA A 625 9.38 -4.11 -19.86
CA ALA A 625 8.83 -5.22 -19.10
C ALA A 625 7.30 -5.15 -19.05
N LEU A 626 6.74 -3.98 -18.78
CA LEU A 626 5.30 -3.72 -18.77
C LEU A 626 4.64 -4.04 -20.11
N SER A 627 5.25 -3.59 -21.22
CA SER A 627 4.77 -3.86 -22.59
C SER A 627 4.76 -5.36 -22.89
N ARG A 628 5.86 -6.07 -22.58
CA ARG A 628 5.96 -7.53 -22.79
C ARG A 628 4.90 -8.30 -22.02
N ILE A 629 4.75 -8.01 -20.72
CA ILE A 629 3.74 -8.68 -19.88
C ILE A 629 2.34 -8.38 -20.41
N SER A 630 2.07 -7.13 -20.79
CA SER A 630 0.76 -6.74 -21.32
C SER A 630 0.44 -7.43 -22.66
N ASN A 631 1.44 -7.63 -23.52
CA ASN A 631 1.26 -8.30 -24.81
C ASN A 631 1.10 -9.82 -24.67
N ALA A 632 1.86 -10.44 -23.77
CA ALA A 632 1.84 -11.89 -23.58
C ALA A 632 0.64 -12.37 -22.74
N TYR A 633 0.21 -11.57 -21.74
CA TYR A 633 -0.77 -11.99 -20.72
C TYR A 633 -1.98 -11.04 -20.58
N GLY A 634 -2.10 -10.05 -21.46
CA GLY A 634 -3.22 -9.09 -21.47
C GLY A 634 -3.17 -8.09 -20.32
N ASN A 635 -4.34 -7.64 -19.84
CA ASN A 635 -4.44 -6.66 -18.75
C ASN A 635 -4.11 -7.23 -17.34
N GLN A 636 -3.62 -8.47 -17.25
CA GLN A 636 -3.23 -9.09 -15.98
C GLN A 636 -1.83 -8.61 -15.57
N LYS A 637 -1.78 -7.43 -14.93
CA LYS A 637 -0.55 -6.84 -14.41
C LYS A 637 -0.75 -6.35 -12.97
N ASN A 638 0.28 -6.51 -12.15
CA ASN A 638 0.36 -5.89 -10.83
C ASN A 638 1.80 -5.46 -10.56
N SER A 639 2.02 -4.67 -9.51
CA SER A 639 3.38 -4.22 -9.17
C SER A 639 4.30 -5.38 -8.76
N TYR A 640 3.76 -6.52 -8.29
CA TYR A 640 4.57 -7.72 -8.00
C TYR A 640 5.26 -8.27 -9.24
N SER A 641 4.63 -8.27 -10.41
CA SER A 641 5.26 -8.72 -11.65
C SER A 641 6.58 -7.98 -11.91
N CYS A 642 6.66 -6.70 -11.56
CA CYS A 642 7.93 -5.99 -11.67
C CYS A 642 8.98 -6.50 -10.65
N PHE A 643 8.62 -6.72 -9.39
CA PHE A 643 9.60 -7.26 -8.43
C PHE A 643 10.05 -8.69 -8.76
N TYR A 644 9.19 -9.52 -9.36
CA TYR A 644 9.56 -10.84 -9.86
C TYR A 644 10.53 -10.75 -11.05
N PHE A 645 10.36 -9.75 -11.91
CA PHE A 645 11.32 -9.43 -12.97
C PHE A 645 12.69 -9.06 -12.39
N ASP A 646 12.72 -8.16 -11.40
CA ASP A 646 13.96 -7.72 -10.76
C ASP A 646 14.65 -8.83 -9.96
N SER A 647 13.89 -9.80 -9.43
CA SER A 647 14.46 -10.96 -8.73
C SER A 647 15.29 -11.83 -9.67
N VAL A 648 14.81 -12.07 -10.90
CA VAL A 648 15.56 -12.80 -11.93
C VAL A 648 16.75 -12.00 -12.40
N PHE A 649 16.60 -10.69 -12.60
CA PHE A 649 17.71 -9.81 -13.00
C PHE A 649 18.82 -9.76 -11.94
N LEU A 650 18.49 -9.76 -10.65
CA LEU A 650 19.50 -9.83 -9.58
C LEU A 650 20.36 -11.09 -9.69
N ILE A 651 19.72 -12.24 -9.96
CA ILE A 651 20.44 -13.50 -10.18
C ILE A 651 21.25 -13.41 -11.48
N ALA A 652 20.68 -12.90 -12.56
CA ALA A 652 21.32 -12.80 -13.87
C ALA A 652 22.55 -11.90 -13.86
N TYR A 653 22.49 -10.72 -13.23
CA TYR A 653 23.64 -9.82 -13.06
C TYR A 653 24.77 -10.48 -12.25
N ALA A 654 24.42 -11.20 -11.18
CA ALA A 654 25.41 -11.92 -10.39
C ALA A 654 26.06 -13.06 -11.19
N LEU A 655 25.26 -13.83 -11.95
CA LEU A 655 25.76 -14.88 -12.82
C LEU A 655 26.65 -14.30 -13.93
N ASP A 656 26.22 -13.24 -14.61
CA ASP A 656 26.98 -12.56 -15.66
C ASP A 656 28.33 -12.06 -15.12
N TYR A 657 28.32 -11.42 -13.96
CA TYR A 657 29.54 -10.98 -13.28
C TYR A 657 30.49 -12.15 -12.97
N MET A 658 29.96 -13.25 -12.42
CA MET A 658 30.76 -14.43 -12.06
C MET A 658 31.34 -15.10 -13.31
N ILE A 659 30.52 -15.31 -14.34
CA ILE A 659 30.87 -15.91 -15.61
C ILE A 659 31.97 -15.09 -16.29
N ASN A 660 31.78 -13.77 -16.41
CA ASN A 660 32.75 -12.86 -17.03
C ASN A 660 34.08 -12.75 -16.26
N ARG A 661 34.10 -13.10 -14.98
CA ARG A 661 35.33 -13.15 -14.15
C ARG A 661 35.91 -14.55 -13.98
N GLY A 662 35.28 -15.57 -14.55
CA GLY A 662 35.69 -16.96 -14.39
C GLY A 662 35.57 -17.47 -12.95
N LEU A 663 34.59 -16.98 -12.20
CA LEU A 663 34.26 -17.47 -10.87
C LEU A 663 33.31 -18.68 -10.99
N ASP A 664 33.40 -19.60 -10.04
CA ASP A 664 32.50 -20.76 -9.97
C ASP A 664 31.07 -20.32 -9.61
N TYR A 665 30.25 -20.07 -10.65
CA TYR A 665 28.85 -19.69 -10.52
C TYR A 665 27.94 -20.83 -10.02
N THR A 666 28.45 -22.07 -9.91
CA THR A 666 27.71 -23.20 -9.34
C THR A 666 27.82 -23.26 -7.82
N ASN A 667 28.74 -22.50 -7.21
CA ASN A 667 28.87 -22.38 -5.78
C ASN A 667 27.81 -21.43 -5.21
N ALA A 668 26.78 -22.00 -4.57
CA ALA A 668 25.68 -21.26 -3.98
C ALA A 668 26.12 -20.14 -3.01
N ASN A 669 27.12 -20.38 -2.16
CA ASN A 669 27.60 -19.39 -1.19
C ASN A 669 28.28 -18.22 -1.89
N LYS A 670 29.09 -18.50 -2.91
CA LYS A 670 29.76 -17.45 -3.70
C LYS A 670 28.76 -16.65 -4.53
N LEU A 671 27.77 -17.32 -5.13
CA LEU A 671 26.69 -16.65 -5.84
C LEU A 671 25.90 -15.73 -4.91
N ASN A 672 25.52 -16.19 -3.71
CA ASN A 672 24.85 -15.38 -2.69
C ASN A 672 25.69 -14.15 -2.28
N GLU A 673 27.01 -14.31 -2.08
CA GLU A 673 27.92 -13.19 -1.78
C GLU A 673 27.96 -12.16 -2.92
N VAL A 674 28.04 -12.62 -4.17
CA VAL A 674 28.05 -11.74 -5.34
C VAL A 674 26.72 -11.03 -5.51
N MET A 675 25.60 -11.73 -5.36
CA MET A 675 24.23 -11.17 -5.42
C MET A 675 24.04 -10.04 -4.40
N ARG A 676 24.48 -10.22 -3.15
CA ARG A 676 24.39 -9.18 -2.10
C ARG A 676 25.14 -7.90 -2.42
N ASN A 677 26.14 -7.97 -3.30
CA ASN A 677 26.96 -6.82 -3.71
C ASN A 677 26.56 -6.26 -5.09
N GLN A 678 25.49 -6.77 -5.72
CA GLN A 678 25.01 -6.24 -6.99
C GLN A 678 24.27 -4.91 -6.81
N GLN A 679 24.47 -4.03 -7.79
CA GLN A 679 23.73 -2.79 -7.98
C GLN A 679 23.35 -2.70 -9.45
N PHE A 680 22.06 -2.58 -9.73
CA PHE A 680 21.57 -2.44 -11.10
C PHE A 680 20.25 -1.66 -11.16
N TYR A 681 19.89 -1.19 -12.35
CA TYR A 681 18.60 -0.58 -12.61
C TYR A 681 17.63 -1.63 -13.17
N GLY A 682 16.70 -2.05 -12.34
CA GLY A 682 15.60 -2.95 -12.68
C GLY A 682 14.35 -2.21 -13.19
N CYS A 683 13.25 -2.93 -13.35
CA CYS A 683 11.96 -2.32 -13.65
C CYS A 683 11.40 -1.54 -12.45
N SER A 684 11.85 -1.78 -11.21
CA SER A 684 11.43 -1.01 -10.03
C SER A 684 12.42 0.10 -9.66
N GLY A 685 13.29 0.47 -10.59
CA GLY A 685 14.36 1.45 -10.37
C GLY A 685 15.64 0.79 -9.88
N GLU A 686 16.43 1.51 -9.08
CA GLU A 686 17.72 1.02 -8.59
C GLU A 686 17.55 -0.07 -7.51
N VAL A 687 18.14 -1.23 -7.73
CA VAL A 687 18.09 -2.39 -6.83
C VAL A 687 19.46 -2.56 -6.16
N ILE A 688 19.51 -2.37 -4.84
CA ILE A 688 20.71 -2.54 -4.01
C ILE A 688 20.29 -3.28 -2.74
N ILE A 689 21.01 -4.33 -2.36
CA ILE A 689 20.78 -5.05 -1.09
C ILE A 689 21.57 -4.36 0.03
N GLU A 690 20.91 -4.11 1.16
CA GLU A 690 21.49 -3.48 2.34
C GLU A 690 22.60 -4.36 2.95
N LYS A 691 23.74 -3.75 3.25
CA LYS A 691 24.86 -4.46 3.87
C LYS A 691 24.50 -4.94 5.27
N GLY A 692 24.58 -6.25 5.49
CA GLY A 692 24.29 -6.88 6.79
C GLY A 692 22.81 -7.23 7.02
N SER A 693 21.94 -6.89 6.07
CA SER A 693 20.51 -7.20 6.08
C SER A 693 20.14 -8.01 4.83
N ASN A 694 18.94 -8.59 4.82
CA ASN A 694 18.35 -9.24 3.64
C ASN A 694 17.51 -8.27 2.79
N ASP A 695 17.45 -6.99 3.19
CA ASP A 695 16.53 -5.99 2.65
C ASP A 695 17.13 -5.21 1.49
N ARG A 696 16.28 -4.69 0.61
CA ARG A 696 16.68 -3.67 -0.35
C ARG A 696 16.83 -2.32 0.35
N ILE A 697 17.97 -1.66 0.14
CA ILE A 697 18.19 -0.25 0.48
C ILE A 697 17.80 0.56 -0.77
N LEU A 698 17.07 1.68 -0.62
CA LEU A 698 16.84 2.68 -1.68
C LEU A 698 15.68 2.45 -2.68
N GLN A 699 14.50 2.01 -2.21
CA GLN A 699 13.29 2.00 -3.04
C GLN A 699 12.44 3.27 -2.84
N THR A 700 12.06 3.94 -3.92
CA THR A 700 11.02 4.99 -3.91
C THR A 700 9.66 4.34 -3.62
N LEU A 701 8.89 4.92 -2.71
CA LEU A 701 7.49 4.52 -2.50
C LEU A 701 6.57 5.47 -3.27
N GLU A 702 5.58 4.93 -3.95
CA GLU A 702 4.46 5.67 -4.51
C GLU A 702 3.34 5.76 -3.47
N ILE A 703 2.71 6.93 -3.42
CA ILE A 703 1.56 7.23 -2.58
C ILE A 703 0.35 7.18 -3.49
N PHE A 704 -0.51 6.20 -3.27
CA PHE A 704 -1.76 6.00 -4.00
C PHE A 704 -2.91 6.54 -3.16
N ALA A 705 -3.89 7.16 -3.81
CA ALA A 705 -5.20 7.41 -3.22
C ALA A 705 -6.29 6.95 -4.18
N ASN A 706 -7.46 6.67 -3.63
CA ASN A 706 -8.65 6.39 -4.41
C ASN A 706 -9.60 7.60 -4.48
N LYS A 707 -10.29 7.73 -5.60
CA LYS A 707 -11.39 8.68 -5.81
C LYS A 707 -12.51 8.02 -6.61
N LEU A 708 -13.70 8.56 -6.51
CA LEU A 708 -14.80 8.15 -7.39
C LEU A 708 -14.66 8.88 -8.73
N ASP A 709 -14.77 8.15 -9.84
CA ASP A 709 -14.87 8.72 -11.18
C ASP A 709 -16.26 9.31 -11.45
N GLU A 710 -16.47 9.89 -12.64
CA GLU A 710 -17.76 10.49 -13.05
C GLU A 710 -18.91 9.47 -13.09
N ASN A 711 -18.60 8.19 -13.22
CA ASN A 711 -19.57 7.09 -13.24
C ASN A 711 -19.81 6.50 -11.84
N GLY A 712 -19.16 7.04 -10.79
CA GLY A 712 -19.24 6.53 -9.43
C GLY A 712 -18.39 5.28 -9.17
N ASN A 713 -17.47 4.91 -10.07
CA ASN A 713 -16.54 3.82 -9.85
C ASN A 713 -15.31 4.28 -9.07
N LEU A 714 -14.78 3.41 -8.22
CA LEU A 714 -13.55 3.69 -7.52
C LEU A 714 -12.34 3.57 -8.46
N THR A 715 -11.56 4.65 -8.57
CA THR A 715 -10.32 4.69 -9.34
C THR A 715 -9.16 5.03 -8.41
N THR A 716 -8.04 4.34 -8.60
CA THR A 716 -6.79 4.60 -7.87
C THR A 716 -5.90 5.51 -8.73
N TYR A 717 -5.29 6.52 -8.13
CA TYR A 717 -4.36 7.43 -8.80
C TYR A 717 -3.15 7.70 -7.90
N ILE A 718 -2.03 8.11 -8.52
CA ILE A 718 -0.79 8.41 -7.82
C ILE A 718 -0.86 9.87 -7.32
N VAL A 719 -0.77 10.05 -6.01
CA VAL A 719 -0.76 11.35 -5.33
C VAL A 719 0.66 11.92 -5.28
N GLY A 720 1.65 11.05 -5.10
CA GLY A 720 3.02 11.50 -4.92
C GLY A 720 3.98 10.36 -4.64
N GLN A 721 5.19 10.72 -4.25
CA GLN A 721 6.30 9.79 -4.04
C GLN A 721 7.06 10.11 -2.75
N PHE A 722 7.47 9.07 -2.03
CA PHE A 722 8.46 9.13 -0.97
C PHE A 722 9.84 8.74 -1.52
N LYS A 723 10.76 9.71 -1.59
CA LYS A 723 12.12 9.51 -2.13
C LYS A 723 13.11 9.46 -0.99
N THR A 724 13.58 8.25 -0.67
CA THR A 724 14.45 7.98 0.49
C THR A 724 15.81 8.68 0.44
N GLN A 725 16.28 9.07 -0.75
CA GLN A 725 17.56 9.75 -0.96
C GLN A 725 17.45 11.25 -1.25
N SER A 726 16.22 11.80 -1.31
CA SER A 726 16.03 13.20 -1.65
C SER A 726 16.07 14.09 -0.41
N THR A 727 16.58 15.32 -0.55
CA THR A 727 16.41 16.37 0.46
C THR A 727 14.94 16.68 0.72
N GLN A 728 14.08 16.46 -0.28
CA GLN A 728 12.64 16.49 -0.15
C GLN A 728 12.09 15.06 -0.10
N LEU A 729 11.90 14.56 1.12
CA LEU A 729 11.44 13.19 1.38
C LEU A 729 10.08 12.87 0.74
N ILE A 730 9.15 13.84 0.72
CA ILE A 730 7.81 13.68 0.13
C ILE A 730 7.62 14.70 -0.99
N LYS A 731 7.35 14.19 -2.19
CA LYS A 731 6.95 14.99 -3.35
C LYS A 731 5.49 14.65 -3.69
N ILE A 732 4.59 15.61 -3.47
CA ILE A 732 3.20 15.50 -3.92
C ILE A 732 3.15 15.96 -5.38
N GLU A 733 2.67 15.08 -6.26
CA GLU A 733 2.57 15.32 -7.70
C GLU A 733 1.14 15.71 -8.10
N GLU A 734 0.14 15.10 -7.45
CA GLU A 734 -1.27 15.44 -7.57
C GLU A 734 -1.88 15.75 -6.20
N PRO A 735 -2.81 16.72 -6.10
CA PRO A 735 -3.48 17.00 -4.83
C PRO A 735 -4.31 15.81 -4.35
N LEU A 736 -4.31 15.57 -3.04
CA LEU A 736 -5.25 14.65 -2.40
C LEU A 736 -6.68 15.17 -2.56
N VAL A 737 -7.55 14.34 -3.13
CA VAL A 737 -8.99 14.61 -3.20
C VAL A 737 -9.64 13.92 -2.00
N TYR A 738 -10.25 14.72 -1.13
CA TYR A 738 -10.96 14.22 0.03
C TYR A 738 -12.39 13.83 -0.33
N ALA A 739 -13.09 13.23 0.62
CA ALA A 739 -14.38 12.62 0.39
C ALA A 739 -15.47 13.62 -0.06
N ASP A 740 -15.35 14.90 0.29
CA ASP A 740 -16.23 15.99 -0.18
C ASP A 740 -15.90 16.49 -1.60
N GLY A 741 -14.91 15.88 -2.26
CA GLY A 741 -14.39 16.31 -3.56
C GLY A 741 -13.44 17.51 -3.46
N SER A 742 -13.18 18.03 -2.26
CA SER A 742 -12.25 19.14 -2.07
C SER A 742 -10.81 18.64 -2.07
N THR A 743 -9.89 19.55 -2.37
CA THR A 743 -8.45 19.37 -2.17
C THR A 743 -7.97 20.05 -0.88
N ILE A 744 -8.89 20.60 -0.10
CA ILE A 744 -8.61 21.32 1.14
C ILE A 744 -8.37 20.30 2.23
N LYS A 745 -7.21 20.38 2.86
CA LYS A 745 -6.82 19.48 3.94
C LYS A 745 -7.82 19.56 5.12
N PRO A 746 -8.42 18.44 5.55
CA PRO A 746 -9.28 18.41 6.73
C PRO A 746 -8.47 18.48 8.04
N THR A 747 -9.15 18.80 9.13
CA THR A 747 -8.60 18.72 10.50
C THR A 747 -8.39 17.26 10.93
N ASP A 748 -7.49 17.04 11.88
CA ASP A 748 -7.22 15.72 12.48
C ASP A 748 -8.30 15.21 13.42
N LEU A 749 -9.15 16.11 13.90
CA LEU A 749 -10.39 15.78 14.59
C LEU A 749 -11.59 15.92 13.65
N ARG A 750 -12.58 15.03 13.81
CA ARG A 750 -13.90 15.19 13.22
C ARG A 750 -14.60 16.36 13.91
N ASN A 751 -15.28 17.17 13.12
CA ASN A 751 -16.05 18.30 13.61
C ASN A 751 -17.39 17.80 14.18
N THR A 752 -17.34 17.04 15.27
CA THR A 752 -18.52 16.50 15.96
C THR A 752 -19.00 17.46 17.03
N ASN A 753 -19.26 18.71 16.66
CA ASN A 753 -20.16 19.55 17.44
C ASN A 753 -21.60 19.04 17.25
N TYR A 754 -21.86 17.78 17.62
CA TYR A 754 -23.22 17.30 17.75
C TYR A 754 -23.86 18.13 18.86
N GLU A 755 -25.05 18.68 18.57
CA GLU A 755 -25.75 19.53 19.53
C GLU A 755 -26.25 18.74 20.75
N CYS A 756 -26.33 17.41 20.61
CA CYS A 756 -26.75 16.42 21.61
C CYS A 756 -25.71 15.30 21.75
N PRO A 757 -25.72 14.53 22.86
CA PRO A 757 -24.79 13.41 23.07
C PRO A 757 -25.00 12.24 22.10
N PHE A 758 -25.99 12.33 21.21
CA PHE A 758 -26.29 11.39 20.15
C PHE A 758 -26.48 12.13 18.81
N PRO A 759 -26.19 11.47 17.68
CA PRO A 759 -26.35 12.07 16.36
C PRO A 759 -27.81 12.37 16.02
N ASN A 760 -28.06 13.47 15.29
CA ASN A 760 -29.40 13.96 14.93
C ASN A 760 -30.30 12.91 14.26
N ARG A 761 -29.72 11.93 13.55
CA ARG A 761 -30.47 10.85 12.89
C ARG A 761 -31.19 9.89 13.85
N LEU A 762 -30.71 9.77 15.10
CA LEU A 762 -31.36 8.95 16.12
C LEU A 762 -32.53 9.70 16.77
N ILE A 763 -32.61 11.01 16.58
CA ILE A 763 -33.66 11.85 17.14
C ILE A 763 -34.93 11.66 16.32
N ARG A 764 -35.95 11.09 16.93
CA ARG A 764 -37.29 10.96 16.36
C ARG A 764 -38.32 11.61 17.25
N THR A 765 -39.38 12.12 16.63
CA THR A 765 -40.52 12.68 17.35
C THR A 765 -41.28 11.59 18.10
N PHE A 766 -41.51 11.78 19.39
CA PHE A 766 -42.15 10.84 20.29
C PHE A 766 -43.63 11.18 20.48
N ALA A 767 -44.51 10.50 19.74
CA ALA A 767 -45.95 10.81 19.73
C ALA A 767 -46.61 10.72 21.11
N LYS A 768 -46.22 9.74 21.94
CA LYS A 768 -46.75 9.57 23.31
C LYS A 768 -46.33 10.72 24.23
N GLY A 769 -45.06 11.14 24.16
CA GLY A 769 -44.57 12.30 24.90
C GLY A 769 -45.26 13.59 24.47
N ARG A 770 -45.48 13.77 23.15
CA ARG A 770 -46.26 14.89 22.62
C ARG A 770 -47.70 14.90 23.14
N ALA A 771 -48.39 13.76 23.14
CA ALA A 771 -49.75 13.65 23.67
C ALA A 771 -49.82 14.03 25.17
N LEU A 772 -48.81 13.63 25.96
CA LEU A 772 -48.70 13.98 27.36
C LEU A 772 -48.53 15.50 27.58
N VAL A 773 -47.65 16.14 26.82
CA VAL A 773 -47.48 17.62 26.83
C VAL A 773 -48.80 18.32 26.55
N PHE A 774 -49.51 17.90 25.50
CA PHE A 774 -50.82 18.46 25.15
C PHE A 774 -51.82 18.31 26.29
N GLY A 775 -51.88 17.13 26.92
CA GLY A 775 -52.76 16.87 28.06
C GLY A 775 -52.46 17.76 29.27
N ILE A 776 -51.18 17.93 29.61
CA ILE A 776 -50.76 18.79 30.73
C ILE A 776 -51.08 20.25 30.44
N CYS A 777 -50.65 20.79 29.29
CA CYS A 777 -50.90 22.19 28.94
C CYS A 777 -52.40 22.50 28.87
N PHE A 778 -53.20 21.62 28.27
CA PHE A 778 -54.66 21.79 28.22
C PHE A 778 -55.29 21.78 29.61
N SER A 779 -54.84 20.89 30.50
CA SER A 779 -55.35 20.82 31.88
C SER A 779 -55.04 22.10 32.67
N VAL A 780 -53.81 22.61 32.57
CA VAL A 780 -53.43 23.88 33.22
C VAL A 780 -54.26 25.04 32.66
N ALA A 781 -54.44 25.12 31.33
CA ALA A 781 -55.26 26.16 30.72
C ALA A 781 -56.73 26.14 31.18
N LEU A 782 -57.29 24.94 31.32
CA LEU A 782 -58.67 24.75 31.78
C LEU A 782 -58.83 25.15 33.25
N ILE A 783 -57.89 24.73 34.11
CA ILE A 783 -57.85 25.10 35.52
C ILE A 783 -57.73 26.61 35.68
N SER A 784 -56.79 27.22 34.95
CA SER A 784 -56.60 28.67 34.87
C SER A 784 -57.89 29.41 34.55
N LEU A 785 -58.60 28.96 33.51
CA LEU A 785 -59.85 29.55 33.06
C LEU A 785 -60.92 29.49 34.15
N PHE A 786 -61.13 28.31 34.76
CA PHE A 786 -62.12 28.14 35.82
C PHE A 786 -61.80 28.98 37.05
N ILE A 787 -60.54 28.97 37.49
CA ILE A 787 -60.07 29.76 38.64
C ILE A 787 -60.23 31.25 38.36
N THR A 788 -59.87 31.72 37.17
CA THR A 788 -60.00 33.13 36.77
C THR A 788 -61.46 33.57 36.75
N ILE A 789 -62.36 32.77 36.16
CA ILE A 789 -63.79 33.08 36.13
C ILE A 789 -64.39 33.07 37.55
N TYR A 790 -64.01 32.08 38.36
CA TYR A 790 -64.45 31.98 39.75
C TYR A 790 -63.99 33.19 40.55
N ILE A 791 -62.71 33.56 40.45
CA ILE A 791 -62.13 34.69 41.17
C ILE A 791 -62.80 36.00 40.77
N TRP A 792 -62.95 36.23 39.47
CA TRP A 792 -63.61 37.42 38.94
C TRP A 792 -65.05 37.55 39.44
N LYS A 793 -65.85 36.48 39.33
CA LYS A 793 -67.27 36.49 39.71
C LYS A 793 -67.44 36.69 41.22
N ARG A 794 -66.54 36.13 42.03
CA ARG A 794 -66.64 36.11 43.49
C ARG A 794 -66.11 37.39 44.15
N TRP A 795 -65.00 37.95 43.70
CA TRP A 795 -64.32 39.04 44.41
C TRP A 795 -64.22 40.36 43.64
N TRP A 796 -64.09 40.38 42.31
CA TRP A 796 -63.61 41.56 41.57
C TRP A 796 -64.66 42.28 40.71
N LYS A 797 -65.83 42.60 41.28
CA LYS A 797 -66.88 43.40 40.59
C LYS A 797 -66.71 44.92 40.68
N ILE A 798 -65.55 45.40 41.13
CA ILE A 798 -65.30 46.82 41.41
C ILE A 798 -65.14 47.61 40.10
N THR A 799 -65.84 48.74 39.98
CA THR A 799 -65.68 49.69 38.87
C THR A 799 -64.62 50.73 39.21
N VAL A 800 -63.54 50.78 38.41
CA VAL A 800 -62.47 51.76 38.58
C VAL A 800 -62.91 53.13 38.02
N ALA A 801 -62.81 54.18 38.82
CA ALA A 801 -63.17 55.53 38.38
C ALA A 801 -62.19 56.06 37.30
N PRO A 802 -62.69 56.72 36.24
CA PRO A 802 -61.85 57.26 35.18
C PRO A 802 -60.96 58.40 35.72
N LEU A 803 -59.70 58.45 35.26
CA LEU A 803 -58.81 59.56 35.58
C LEU A 803 -59.28 60.80 34.81
N THR A 804 -59.77 61.82 35.52
CA THR A 804 -60.29 63.06 34.93
C THR A 804 -59.46 64.30 35.30
N VAL A 805 -58.72 64.23 36.41
CA VAL A 805 -57.89 65.32 36.94
C VAL A 805 -56.43 65.12 36.53
N LYS A 806 -55.68 66.22 36.45
CA LYS A 806 -54.23 66.16 36.20
C LYS A 806 -53.49 65.76 37.46
N GLU A 807 -52.71 64.69 37.39
CA GLU A 807 -51.94 64.13 38.50
C GLU A 807 -50.44 64.05 38.17
N GLU A 808 -49.60 64.04 39.21
CA GLU A 808 -48.15 63.83 39.07
C GLU A 808 -47.86 62.34 38.84
N ILE A 809 -47.11 62.02 37.79
CA ILE A 809 -46.79 60.63 37.44
C ILE A 809 -45.93 59.97 38.54
N SER A 810 -46.41 58.87 39.11
CA SER A 810 -45.67 58.11 40.13
C SER A 810 -44.73 57.08 39.49
N MET A 811 -43.79 56.55 40.28
CA MET A 811 -42.93 55.43 39.82
C MET A 811 -43.76 54.19 39.47
N GLN A 812 -44.86 53.96 40.18
CA GLN A 812 -45.76 52.83 39.92
C GLN A 812 -46.51 53.00 38.59
N ASP A 813 -46.90 54.23 38.25
CA ASP A 813 -47.46 54.55 36.93
C ASP A 813 -46.44 54.30 35.79
N PHE A 814 -45.15 54.57 36.03
CA PHE A 814 -44.08 54.23 35.09
C PHE A 814 -43.92 52.71 34.93
N ILE A 815 -44.03 51.93 36.01
CA ILE A 815 -43.98 50.46 35.95
C ILE A 815 -45.13 49.93 35.08
N VAL A 816 -46.36 50.43 35.27
CA VAL A 816 -47.51 50.07 34.41
C VAL A 816 -47.30 50.52 32.96
N GLY A 817 -46.65 51.67 32.72
CA GLY A 817 -46.30 52.09 31.36
C GLY A 817 -45.28 51.16 30.71
N ALA A 818 -44.27 50.74 31.47
CA ALA A 818 -43.26 49.78 31.03
C ALA A 818 -43.86 48.40 30.76
N THR A 819 -44.87 47.97 31.53
CA THR A 819 -45.53 46.67 31.29
C THR A 819 -46.21 46.61 29.93
N ILE A 820 -46.84 47.70 29.47
CA ILE A 820 -47.43 47.76 28.11
C ILE A 820 -46.37 47.53 27.02
N VAL A 821 -45.18 48.10 27.19
CA VAL A 821 -44.07 47.94 26.23
C VAL A 821 -43.47 46.54 26.30
N ILE A 822 -43.30 45.98 27.50
CA ILE A 822 -42.76 44.63 27.66
C ILE A 822 -43.75 43.58 27.11
N GLU A 823 -45.05 43.79 27.30
CA GLU A 823 -46.09 42.93 26.74
C GLU A 823 -46.04 42.82 25.21
N PHE A 824 -45.63 43.89 24.50
CA PHE A 824 -45.36 43.81 23.06
C PHE A 824 -44.38 42.68 22.74
N PHE A 825 -43.24 42.65 23.43
CA PHE A 825 -42.21 41.64 23.22
C PHE A 825 -42.67 40.26 23.69
N GLN A 826 -43.38 40.18 24.81
CA GLN A 826 -43.90 38.91 25.32
C GLN A 826 -44.88 38.26 24.35
N PHE A 827 -45.90 38.99 23.89
CA PHE A 827 -46.83 38.45 22.92
C PHE A 827 -46.15 38.17 21.57
N SER A 828 -45.24 39.03 21.12
CA SER A 828 -44.44 38.79 19.91
C SER A 828 -43.62 37.49 20.00
N SER A 829 -43.02 37.20 21.16
CA SER A 829 -42.23 35.98 21.38
C SER A 829 -43.06 34.69 21.35
N MET A 830 -44.35 34.78 21.68
CA MET A 830 -45.31 33.67 21.64
C MET A 830 -45.94 33.48 20.25
N GLY A 831 -45.65 34.39 19.30
CA GLY A 831 -46.11 34.33 17.93
C GLY A 831 -45.41 33.26 17.07
N PRO A 832 -45.80 33.14 15.80
CA PRO A 832 -45.11 32.28 14.82
C PRO A 832 -43.66 32.74 14.58
N ASP A 833 -42.78 31.82 14.16
CA ASP A 833 -41.36 32.13 13.96
C ASP A 833 -41.12 32.98 12.70
N PHE A 834 -40.25 33.98 12.82
CA PHE A 834 -39.94 34.91 11.72
C PHE A 834 -38.51 34.73 11.20
N SER A 835 -38.30 33.69 10.38
CA SER A 835 -37.01 33.28 9.81
C SER A 835 -36.13 34.42 9.25
N PRO A 836 -36.64 35.39 8.47
CA PRO A 836 -35.79 36.36 7.78
C PRO A 836 -35.15 37.45 8.66
N ILE A 837 -35.67 37.67 9.89
CA ILE A 837 -35.18 38.71 10.83
C ILE A 837 -34.66 38.06 12.13
N ASN A 838 -34.50 36.73 12.11
CA ASN A 838 -34.48 35.92 13.33
C ASN A 838 -33.23 36.08 14.22
N SER A 839 -32.16 36.77 13.80
CA SER A 839 -31.01 36.95 14.69
C SER A 839 -31.16 38.19 15.59
N THR A 840 -31.40 39.36 15.01
CA THR A 840 -31.39 40.62 15.77
C THR A 840 -32.69 40.86 16.54
N LEU A 841 -33.84 40.68 15.87
CA LEU A 841 -35.14 40.96 16.49
C LEU A 841 -35.57 39.84 17.43
N ALA A 842 -35.17 38.58 17.16
CA ALA A 842 -35.33 37.51 18.13
C ALA A 842 -34.44 37.72 19.36
N GLY A 843 -33.21 38.22 19.22
CA GLY A 843 -32.35 38.57 20.36
C GLY A 843 -32.96 39.65 21.25
N ILE A 844 -33.46 40.74 20.66
CA ILE A 844 -34.14 41.81 21.41
C ILE A 844 -35.47 41.32 22.01
N SER A 845 -36.29 40.64 21.20
CA SER A 845 -37.58 40.12 21.63
C SER A 845 -37.42 39.10 22.76
N SER A 846 -36.47 38.19 22.66
CA SER A 846 -36.18 37.20 23.70
C SER A 846 -35.67 37.87 24.99
N LEU A 847 -34.78 38.86 24.89
CA LEU A 847 -34.26 39.60 26.05
C LEU A 847 -35.36 40.36 26.81
N PHE A 848 -36.24 41.05 26.11
CA PHE A 848 -37.33 41.80 26.74
C PHE A 848 -38.55 40.95 27.09
N SER A 849 -38.84 39.87 26.35
CA SER A 849 -39.90 38.93 26.70
C SER A 849 -39.54 38.06 27.90
N LEU A 850 -38.25 38.04 28.30
CA LEU A 850 -37.67 37.07 29.22
C LEU A 850 -37.94 35.63 28.75
N SER A 851 -38.14 35.42 27.44
CA SER A 851 -38.24 34.11 26.82
C SER A 851 -36.83 33.58 26.60
N LEU A 852 -36.40 32.71 27.50
CA LEU A 852 -35.04 32.17 27.52
C LEU A 852 -34.82 31.10 26.45
N ASP A 853 -35.87 30.70 25.74
CA ASP A 853 -35.86 29.70 24.65
C ASP A 853 -34.83 30.04 23.54
N ASN A 854 -34.58 31.33 23.28
CA ASN A 854 -33.69 31.78 22.17
C ASN A 854 -32.37 32.43 22.60
N ILE A 855 -32.27 33.02 23.81
CA ILE A 855 -31.05 33.74 24.25
C ILE A 855 -29.93 32.78 24.60
N LEU A 856 -30.32 31.62 25.12
CA LEU A 856 -29.40 30.64 25.61
C LEU A 856 -29.66 29.39 24.78
N LYS A 857 -28.67 28.97 23.99
CA LYS A 857 -28.55 27.55 23.74
C LYS A 857 -28.25 26.96 25.12
N LEU A 858 -29.30 26.61 25.88
CA LEU A 858 -29.30 26.25 27.31
C LEU A 858 -28.57 24.93 27.57
N ARG A 859 -27.33 24.83 27.08
CA ARG A 859 -26.48 23.65 27.16
C ARG A 859 -25.67 23.70 28.46
N ASN A 860 -25.18 22.54 28.86
CA ASN A 860 -24.31 22.38 30.05
C ASN A 860 -24.99 22.80 31.37
N GLY A 861 -26.28 22.51 31.53
CA GLY A 861 -26.99 22.72 32.79
C GLY A 861 -27.45 24.14 33.08
N ILE A 862 -27.25 25.10 32.16
CA ILE A 862 -27.77 26.48 32.31
C ILE A 862 -29.30 26.47 32.39
N PHE A 863 -29.97 25.55 31.67
CA PHE A 863 -31.42 25.32 31.79
C PHE A 863 -31.86 25.15 33.25
N TRP A 864 -31.18 24.28 33.99
CA TRP A 864 -31.52 23.98 35.38
C TRP A 864 -31.27 25.16 36.33
N ILE A 865 -30.25 25.98 36.08
CA ILE A 865 -30.01 27.20 36.85
C ILE A 865 -31.21 28.16 36.72
N ILE A 866 -31.75 28.28 35.51
CA ILE A 866 -32.91 29.13 35.23
C ILE A 866 -34.17 28.58 35.87
N VAL A 867 -34.43 27.28 35.75
CA VAL A 867 -35.57 26.62 36.41
C VAL A 867 -35.52 26.89 37.93
N ASN A 868 -34.35 26.73 38.54
CA ASN A 868 -34.16 27.01 39.97
C ASN A 868 -34.40 28.48 40.32
N ALA A 869 -33.93 29.42 39.49
CA ALA A 869 -34.19 30.85 39.67
C ALA A 869 -35.70 31.18 39.57
N VAL A 870 -36.42 30.53 38.65
CA VAL A 870 -37.88 30.67 38.51
C VAL A 870 -38.60 30.11 39.73
N PHE A 871 -38.24 28.91 40.21
CA PHE A 871 -38.84 28.35 41.43
C PHE A 871 -38.57 29.22 42.66
N GLY A 872 -37.36 29.75 42.82
CA GLY A 872 -37.05 30.71 43.88
C GLY A 872 -37.89 31.99 43.79
N SER A 873 -38.10 32.49 42.57
CA SER A 873 -38.91 33.69 42.33
C SER A 873 -40.40 33.46 42.55
N ILE A 874 -40.93 32.29 42.18
CA ILE A 874 -42.30 31.87 42.50
C ILE A 874 -42.47 31.72 44.01
N GLY A 875 -41.51 31.10 44.70
CA GLY A 875 -41.51 31.02 46.16
C GLY A 875 -41.55 32.39 46.82
N LEU A 876 -40.72 33.33 46.37
CA LEU A 876 -40.75 34.73 46.82
C LEU A 876 -42.11 35.37 46.55
N TRP A 877 -42.67 35.20 45.34
CA TRP A 877 -43.99 35.70 44.98
C TRP A 877 -45.10 35.20 45.94
N VAL A 878 -45.13 33.90 46.23
CA VAL A 878 -46.10 33.31 47.17
C VAL A 878 -45.95 33.93 48.57
N ILE A 879 -44.72 34.14 49.05
CA ILE A 879 -44.46 34.80 50.33
C ILE A 879 -45.00 36.24 50.33
N LEU A 880 -44.71 37.03 49.29
CA LEU A 880 -45.21 38.40 49.17
C LEU A 880 -46.75 38.44 49.11
N CYS A 881 -47.37 37.53 48.35
CA CYS A 881 -48.82 37.37 48.34
C CYS A 881 -49.38 37.08 49.74
N LEU A 882 -48.76 36.18 50.51
CA LEU A 882 -49.21 35.86 51.86
C LEU A 882 -49.07 37.05 52.82
N VAL A 883 -47.99 37.83 52.71
CA VAL A 883 -47.80 39.06 53.50
C VAL A 883 -48.94 40.04 53.25
N VAL A 884 -49.27 40.29 51.99
CA VAL A 884 -50.34 41.22 51.57
C VAL A 884 -51.73 40.68 51.92
N LEU A 885 -52.00 39.40 51.66
CA LEU A 885 -53.31 38.77 51.92
C LEU A 885 -53.65 38.70 53.40
N LEU A 886 -52.66 38.41 54.25
CA LEU A 886 -52.84 38.26 55.70
C LEU A 886 -52.68 39.59 56.45
N ARG A 887 -52.29 40.67 55.74
CA ARG A 887 -51.92 41.99 56.28
C ARG A 887 -50.93 41.88 57.43
N LEU A 888 -49.83 41.17 57.19
CA LEU A 888 -48.82 40.91 58.23
C LEU A 888 -48.05 42.18 58.63
N ASP A 889 -47.97 43.15 57.72
CA ASP A 889 -47.46 44.50 57.95
C ASP A 889 -48.30 45.26 58.99
N GLU A 890 -49.63 45.24 58.87
CA GLU A 890 -50.56 45.86 59.82
C GLU A 890 -50.56 45.11 61.16
N LYS A 891 -50.48 43.77 61.14
CA LYS A 891 -50.50 42.94 62.35
C LYS A 891 -49.20 43.00 63.15
N PHE A 892 -48.06 43.17 62.48
CA PHE A 892 -46.73 43.17 63.09
C PHE A 892 -45.89 44.39 62.67
N PRO A 893 -46.35 45.63 62.95
CA PRO A 893 -45.74 46.85 62.42
C PRO A 893 -44.32 47.11 62.95
N THR A 894 -43.95 46.51 64.09
CA THR A 894 -42.62 46.64 64.69
C THR A 894 -41.60 45.63 64.15
N ASN A 895 -42.04 44.58 63.45
CA ASN A 895 -41.13 43.58 62.92
C ASN A 895 -40.49 44.06 61.62
N PHE A 896 -39.16 44.23 61.67
CA PHE A 896 -38.35 44.69 60.54
C PHE A 896 -38.55 43.85 59.27
N ILE A 897 -38.75 42.54 59.40
CA ILE A 897 -38.92 41.63 58.26
C ILE A 897 -40.21 41.95 57.51
N PHE A 898 -41.35 42.01 58.20
CA PHE A 898 -42.64 42.25 57.53
C PHE A 898 -42.74 43.65 56.94
N ARG A 899 -42.19 44.67 57.62
CA ARG A 899 -42.14 46.04 57.08
C ARG A 899 -41.32 46.13 55.79
N ASN A 900 -40.18 45.45 55.71
CA ASN A 900 -39.38 45.44 54.49
C ASN A 900 -40.01 44.58 53.39
N LEU A 901 -40.65 43.46 53.74
CA LEU A 901 -41.36 42.63 52.76
C LEU A 901 -42.54 43.37 52.13
N ASP A 902 -43.25 44.20 52.89
CA ASP A 902 -44.31 45.07 52.35
C ASP A 902 -43.75 46.10 51.36
N ALA A 903 -42.68 46.81 51.74
CA ALA A 903 -41.99 47.72 50.82
C ALA A 903 -41.45 47.01 49.56
N ILE A 904 -40.98 45.76 49.69
CA ILE A 904 -40.57 44.94 48.55
C ILE A 904 -41.79 44.54 47.71
N ALA A 905 -42.93 44.21 48.33
CA ALA A 905 -44.16 43.84 47.65
C ALA A 905 -44.66 44.98 46.74
N ASP A 906 -44.58 46.24 47.18
CA ASP A 906 -44.99 47.42 46.40
C ASP A 906 -44.29 47.50 45.03
N TYR A 907 -43.02 47.12 44.94
CA TYR A 907 -42.24 47.20 43.70
C TYR A 907 -42.20 45.89 42.94
N PHE A 908 -42.04 44.76 43.63
CA PHE A 908 -41.84 43.46 42.99
C PHE A 908 -43.15 42.79 42.59
N MET A 909 -44.29 43.12 43.22
CA MET A 909 -45.52 42.43 42.87
C MET A 909 -45.99 42.66 41.42
N PRO A 910 -45.93 43.88 40.87
CA PRO A 910 -46.24 44.10 39.44
C PRO A 910 -45.24 43.40 38.52
N ILE A 911 -43.98 43.34 38.92
CA ILE A 911 -42.93 42.70 38.13
C ILE A 911 -43.15 41.19 38.11
N LEU A 912 -43.21 40.55 39.28
CA LEU A 912 -43.36 39.10 39.39
C LEU A 912 -44.77 38.63 38.97
N GLY A 913 -45.79 39.43 39.27
CA GLY A 913 -47.19 39.12 39.01
C GLY A 913 -47.61 39.38 37.58
N ASP A 914 -47.25 40.51 36.97
CA ASP A 914 -47.67 40.89 35.61
C ASP A 914 -46.58 40.65 34.56
N LEU A 915 -45.33 41.11 34.79
CA LEU A 915 -44.23 40.95 33.82
C LEU A 915 -43.74 39.50 33.75
N CYS A 916 -43.47 38.85 34.87
CA CYS A 916 -42.90 37.49 34.87
C CYS A 916 -43.93 36.37 34.66
N PHE A 917 -45.20 36.69 34.47
CA PHE A 917 -46.26 35.69 34.35
C PHE A 917 -46.07 34.73 33.18
N ILE A 918 -45.87 35.27 31.97
CA ILE A 918 -45.62 34.45 30.78
C ILE A 918 -44.31 33.64 30.97
N PRO A 919 -43.17 34.26 31.32
CA PRO A 919 -41.92 33.53 31.53
C PRO A 919 -42.01 32.41 32.57
N PHE A 920 -42.59 32.65 33.74
CA PHE A 920 -42.65 31.66 34.82
C PHE A 920 -43.49 30.45 34.44
N ILE A 921 -44.68 30.68 33.88
CA ILE A 921 -45.54 29.58 33.43
C ILE A 921 -44.89 28.84 32.26
N SER A 922 -44.31 29.58 31.30
CA SER A 922 -43.61 28.99 30.16
C SER A 922 -42.48 28.05 30.59
N ILE A 923 -41.59 28.49 31.49
CA ILE A 923 -40.45 27.70 31.97
C ILE A 923 -40.91 26.49 32.80
N CYS A 924 -41.96 26.64 33.62
CA CYS A 924 -42.54 25.50 34.33
C CYS A 924 -43.11 24.45 33.36
N LEU A 925 -43.69 24.89 32.23
CA LEU A 925 -44.20 24.01 31.19
C LEU A 925 -43.08 23.42 30.31
N ASP A 926 -41.94 24.11 30.16
CA ASP A 926 -40.78 23.62 29.41
C ASP A 926 -40.23 22.30 29.96
N ILE A 927 -40.33 22.08 31.27
CA ILE A 927 -39.93 20.82 31.94
C ILE A 927 -40.72 19.61 31.41
N PHE A 928 -41.92 19.81 30.85
CA PHE A 928 -42.70 18.69 30.32
C PHE A 928 -42.40 18.38 28.86
N LEU A 929 -41.58 19.17 28.16
CA LEU A 929 -41.33 19.06 26.71
C LEU A 929 -40.41 17.89 26.33
N CYS A 930 -40.93 16.68 26.54
CA CYS A 930 -40.31 15.39 26.24
C CYS A 930 -40.88 14.78 24.94
N ASP A 931 -40.94 15.57 23.88
CA ASP A 931 -41.55 15.19 22.59
C ASP A 931 -40.54 14.61 21.58
N GLN A 932 -39.28 14.44 21.98
CA GLN A 932 -38.20 13.81 21.21
C GLN A 932 -37.64 12.61 21.97
N SER A 933 -37.18 11.60 21.23
CA SER A 933 -36.64 10.35 21.79
C SER A 933 -35.64 9.69 20.87
N ILE A 934 -34.78 8.84 21.45
CA ILE A 934 -33.93 7.88 20.72
C ILE A 934 -34.55 6.47 20.65
N GLY A 935 -35.59 6.22 21.45
CA GLY A 935 -36.27 4.93 21.61
C GLY A 935 -37.80 5.05 21.59
N ASP A 936 -38.52 3.96 21.82
CA ASP A 936 -40.01 3.95 21.78
C ASP A 936 -40.64 4.06 23.18
N ASN A 937 -39.80 4.08 24.21
CA ASN A 937 -40.21 4.19 25.61
C ASN A 937 -40.09 5.62 26.13
N PHE A 938 -40.88 5.94 27.16
CA PHE A 938 -40.80 7.23 27.86
C PHE A 938 -39.40 7.49 28.44
N THR A 939 -38.71 6.45 28.89
CA THR A 939 -37.35 6.54 29.45
C THR A 939 -36.28 6.87 28.41
N ASP A 940 -36.60 6.69 27.13
CA ASP A 940 -35.71 6.95 26.01
C ASP A 940 -36.01 8.33 25.38
N SER A 941 -37.02 9.02 25.90
CA SER A 941 -37.29 10.42 25.59
C SER A 941 -36.36 11.32 26.41
N PHE A 942 -36.01 12.47 25.84
CA PHE A 942 -35.13 13.45 26.47
C PHE A 942 -35.75 14.83 26.38
N LEU A 943 -35.30 15.72 27.27
CA LEU A 943 -35.84 17.06 27.38
C LEU A 943 -35.44 17.89 26.14
N ALA A 944 -36.41 18.49 25.45
CA ALA A 944 -36.12 19.23 24.22
C ALA A 944 -35.19 20.44 24.43
N GLN A 945 -35.17 21.00 25.65
CA GLN A 945 -34.31 22.14 26.02
C GLN A 945 -32.91 21.70 26.45
N ASP A 946 -32.74 20.46 26.92
CA ASP A 946 -31.45 19.90 27.32
C ASP A 946 -31.42 18.39 27.04
N CYS A 947 -30.94 18.01 25.86
CA CYS A 947 -30.91 16.63 25.40
C CYS A 947 -29.88 15.74 26.12
N TYR A 948 -29.15 16.26 27.11
CA TYR A 948 -28.32 15.45 28.02
C TYR A 948 -29.15 14.80 29.15
N TYR A 949 -30.38 15.26 29.39
CA TYR A 949 -31.25 14.72 30.44
C TYR A 949 -32.38 13.89 29.84
N PHE A 950 -32.39 12.61 30.18
CA PHE A 950 -33.51 11.72 29.87
C PHE A 950 -34.72 12.09 30.72
N CYS A 951 -35.87 12.15 30.07
CA CYS A 951 -37.12 12.48 30.72
C CYS A 951 -37.61 11.35 31.64
N TRP A 952 -38.38 11.74 32.65
CA TRP A 952 -39.07 10.84 33.58
C TRP A 952 -38.15 9.95 34.43
N LYS A 953 -36.89 10.33 34.58
CA LYS A 953 -35.92 9.70 35.49
C LYS A 953 -35.28 10.74 36.40
N ASP A 954 -34.75 10.26 37.52
CA ASP A 954 -33.85 10.98 38.42
C ASP A 954 -34.30 12.43 38.71
N GLU A 955 -33.44 13.41 38.42
CA GLU A 955 -33.67 14.82 38.69
C GLU A 955 -34.85 15.39 37.88
N HIS A 956 -35.01 14.99 36.62
CA HIS A 956 -36.08 15.50 35.76
C HIS A 956 -37.47 15.23 36.36
N LEU A 957 -37.68 14.04 36.94
CA LEU A 957 -38.93 13.70 37.60
C LEU A 957 -39.21 14.61 38.80
N ALA A 958 -38.19 14.93 39.61
CA ALA A 958 -38.33 15.82 40.75
C ALA A 958 -38.71 17.25 40.30
N TYR A 959 -38.04 17.78 39.28
CA TYR A 959 -38.37 19.10 38.71
C TYR A 959 -39.77 19.14 38.11
N ALA A 960 -40.22 18.06 37.45
CA ALA A 960 -41.57 17.96 36.91
C ALA A 960 -42.64 18.06 38.02
N ILE A 961 -42.44 17.36 39.15
CA ILE A 961 -43.36 17.44 40.31
C ILE A 961 -43.38 18.86 40.89
N LEU A 962 -42.20 19.48 41.08
CA LEU A 962 -42.10 20.85 41.59
C LEU A 962 -42.78 21.86 40.66
N SER A 963 -42.68 21.69 39.33
CA SER A 963 -43.39 22.54 38.36
C SER A 963 -44.90 22.47 38.50
N VAL A 964 -45.47 21.29 38.77
CA VAL A 964 -46.93 21.17 39.00
C VAL A 964 -47.34 21.97 40.24
N PHE A 965 -46.61 21.84 41.34
CA PHE A 965 -46.88 22.61 42.56
C PHE A 965 -46.72 24.12 42.34
N ALA A 966 -45.67 24.53 41.62
CA ALA A 966 -45.41 25.92 41.29
C ALA A 966 -46.56 26.51 40.46
N LEU A 967 -47.05 25.81 39.44
CA LEU A 967 -48.19 26.25 38.62
C LEU A 967 -49.48 26.38 39.43
N ILE A 968 -49.81 25.35 40.23
CA ILE A 968 -51.02 25.34 41.07
C ILE A 968 -51.00 26.46 42.12
N ALA A 969 -49.84 26.81 42.66
CA ALA A 969 -49.73 27.88 43.65
C ALA A 969 -49.66 29.27 43.01
N TYR A 970 -48.81 29.45 42.00
CA TYR A 970 -48.51 30.75 41.39
C TYR A 970 -49.72 31.34 40.67
N GLU A 971 -50.39 30.55 39.83
CA GLU A 971 -51.43 31.06 38.94
C GLU A 971 -52.66 31.61 39.67
N PRO A 972 -53.30 30.89 40.61
CA PRO A 972 -54.45 31.41 41.34
C PRO A 972 -54.12 32.66 42.16
N LEU A 973 -52.92 32.68 42.76
CA LEU A 973 -52.42 33.83 43.52
C LEU A 973 -52.12 35.02 42.61
N ALA A 974 -51.52 34.80 41.44
CA ALA A 974 -51.29 35.85 40.43
C ALA A 974 -52.60 36.50 40.00
N VAL A 975 -53.60 35.69 39.67
CA VAL A 975 -54.92 36.18 39.25
C VAL A 975 -55.62 36.96 40.36
N PHE A 976 -55.56 36.47 41.61
CA PHE A 976 -56.21 37.13 42.74
C PHE A 976 -55.49 38.40 43.20
N CYS A 977 -54.16 38.35 43.34
CA CYS A 977 -53.38 39.42 43.96
C CYS A 977 -53.09 40.60 43.02
N ARG A 978 -53.14 40.42 41.68
CA ARG A 978 -52.93 41.53 40.73
C ARG A 978 -53.93 42.69 40.93
N PRO A 979 -55.27 42.47 40.90
CA PRO A 979 -56.21 43.56 41.20
C PRO A 979 -56.10 44.07 42.64
N LEU A 980 -55.86 43.18 43.61
CA LEU A 980 -55.72 43.54 45.03
C LEU A 980 -54.57 44.52 45.24
N TRP A 981 -53.41 44.24 44.63
CA TRP A 981 -52.26 45.12 44.72
C TRP A 981 -52.59 46.52 44.19
N GLN A 982 -53.27 46.63 43.04
CA GLN A 982 -53.65 47.94 42.47
C GLN A 982 -54.63 48.73 43.35
N GLU A 983 -55.45 48.04 44.14
CA GLU A 983 -56.35 48.66 45.10
C GLU A 983 -55.58 49.21 46.32
N LEU A 984 -54.59 48.45 46.79
CA LEU A 984 -53.78 48.80 47.96
C LEU A 984 -52.77 49.91 47.71
N GLN A 985 -52.41 50.19 46.44
CA GLN A 985 -51.47 51.26 46.12
C GLN A 985 -52.14 52.64 46.04
N PRO A 986 -51.87 53.56 46.99
CA PRO A 986 -52.46 54.90 46.98
C PRO A 986 -51.81 55.83 45.95
N LEU A 987 -50.55 55.59 45.58
CA LEU A 987 -49.78 56.41 44.63
C LEU A 987 -49.97 55.98 43.17
N LEU A 988 -50.74 54.92 42.91
CA LEU A 988 -51.01 54.41 41.57
C LEU A 988 -52.26 55.10 41.00
N HIS A 989 -52.05 56.03 40.06
CA HIS A 989 -53.13 56.77 39.41
C HIS A 989 -53.69 56.00 38.21
N VAL A 990 -52.82 55.28 37.48
CA VAL A 990 -53.20 54.42 36.36
C VAL A 990 -53.57 53.04 36.87
N LYS A 991 -54.87 52.78 37.00
CA LYS A 991 -55.42 51.51 37.47
C LYS A 991 -56.00 50.71 36.31
N ALA A 992 -55.70 49.42 36.28
CA ALA A 992 -56.26 48.51 35.30
C ALA A 992 -57.65 48.05 35.75
N VAL A 993 -58.56 47.88 34.81
CA VAL A 993 -59.89 47.33 35.12
C VAL A 993 -59.71 45.84 35.48
N PRO A 994 -60.26 45.34 36.61
CA PRO A 994 -60.07 43.95 37.01
C PRO A 994 -60.50 42.94 35.93
N LEU A 995 -61.62 43.20 35.23
CA LEU A 995 -62.05 42.38 34.10
C LEU A 995 -61.00 42.27 33.00
N PHE A 996 -60.26 43.35 32.71
CA PHE A 996 -59.18 43.32 31.73
C PHE A 996 -58.03 42.43 32.19
N LEU A 997 -57.60 42.50 33.45
CA LEU A 997 -56.54 41.64 34.00
C LEU A 997 -56.92 40.15 33.93
N MET A 998 -58.20 39.83 34.18
CA MET A 998 -58.73 38.47 34.08
C MET A 998 -58.71 37.95 32.63
N VAL A 999 -59.23 38.73 31.69
CA VAL A 999 -59.21 38.39 30.25
C VAL A 999 -57.77 38.31 29.73
N LYS A 1000 -56.90 39.24 30.14
CA LYS A 1000 -55.47 39.22 29.84
C LYS A 1000 -54.83 37.91 30.29
N THR A 1001 -55.11 37.45 31.52
CA THR A 1001 -54.57 36.17 32.03
C THR A 1001 -55.02 34.99 31.17
N ILE A 1002 -56.30 34.93 30.80
CA ILE A 1002 -56.84 33.86 29.93
C ILE A 1002 -56.15 33.88 28.57
N VAL A 1003 -55.96 35.07 27.97
CA VAL A 1003 -55.25 35.21 26.70
C VAL A 1003 -53.79 34.79 26.85
N GLN A 1004 -53.07 35.28 27.87
CA GLN A 1004 -51.69 34.91 28.15
C GLN A 1004 -51.53 33.38 28.27
N MET A 1005 -52.39 32.72 29.06
CA MET A 1005 -52.35 31.27 29.23
C MET A 1005 -52.64 30.52 27.92
N THR A 1006 -53.64 30.98 27.16
CA THR A 1006 -53.98 30.40 25.85
C THR A 1006 -52.80 30.50 24.89
N LEU A 1007 -52.13 31.66 24.83
CA LEU A 1007 -50.96 31.88 23.99
C LEU A 1007 -49.77 30.99 24.39
N ILE A 1008 -49.50 30.84 25.70
CA ILE A 1008 -48.44 29.95 26.19
C ILE A 1008 -48.72 28.51 25.77
N VAL A 1009 -49.97 28.04 25.95
CA VAL A 1009 -50.37 26.67 25.58
C VAL A 1009 -50.21 26.45 24.09
N MET A 1010 -50.70 27.37 23.27
CA MET A 1010 -50.55 27.30 21.81
C MET A 1010 -49.07 27.28 21.40
N ASN A 1011 -48.23 28.10 22.04
CA ASN A 1011 -46.79 28.14 21.79
C ASN A 1011 -46.09 26.81 22.15
N LYS A 1012 -46.46 26.17 23.27
CA LYS A 1012 -45.85 24.90 23.68
C LYS A 1012 -46.44 23.66 22.98
N THR A 1013 -47.62 23.78 22.36
CA THR A 1013 -48.33 22.67 21.71
C THR A 1013 -48.43 22.84 20.19
N VAL A 1014 -49.31 23.73 19.71
CA VAL A 1014 -49.64 23.92 18.29
C VAL A 1014 -48.43 24.38 17.49
N LYS A 1015 -47.65 25.35 18.00
CA LYS A 1015 -46.47 25.88 17.29
C LYS A 1015 -45.46 24.80 16.93
N ARG A 1016 -45.18 23.88 17.86
CA ARG A 1016 -44.26 22.73 17.66
C ARG A 1016 -44.80 21.70 16.68
N ALA A 1017 -46.13 21.56 16.58
CA ALA A 1017 -46.76 20.65 15.65
C ALA A 1017 -46.81 21.24 14.23
N GLN A 1018 -47.34 22.46 14.10
CA GLN A 1018 -47.53 23.17 12.83
C GLN A 1018 -47.50 24.69 13.06
N ASN A 1019 -46.39 25.34 12.72
CA ASN A 1019 -46.17 26.78 12.94
C ASN A 1019 -47.17 27.67 12.18
N ASN A 1020 -47.53 27.28 10.95
CA ASN A 1020 -48.52 27.99 10.13
C ASN A 1020 -49.92 28.01 10.81
N LEU A 1021 -50.36 26.85 11.33
CA LEU A 1021 -51.64 26.74 12.04
C LEU A 1021 -51.61 27.56 13.33
N HIS A 1022 -50.50 27.53 14.07
CA HIS A 1022 -50.28 28.36 15.25
C HIS A 1022 -50.41 29.85 14.91
N GLY A 1023 -49.76 30.32 13.83
CA GLY A 1023 -49.86 31.71 13.40
C GLY A 1023 -51.30 32.15 13.12
N ALA A 1024 -52.09 31.35 12.41
CA ALA A 1024 -53.48 31.67 12.11
C ALA A 1024 -54.35 31.75 13.38
N LEU A 1025 -54.22 30.77 14.28
CA LEU A 1025 -54.92 30.78 15.56
C LEU A 1025 -54.48 31.94 16.45
N PHE A 1026 -53.19 32.26 16.46
CA PHE A 1026 -52.61 33.35 17.25
C PHE A 1026 -53.21 34.70 16.83
N ILE A 1027 -53.30 34.96 15.52
CA ILE A 1027 -53.96 36.15 14.96
C ILE A 1027 -55.43 36.21 15.37
N ALA A 1028 -56.15 35.08 15.34
CA ALA A 1028 -57.55 35.04 15.73
C ALA A 1028 -57.75 35.40 17.22
N VAL A 1029 -56.93 34.82 18.12
CA VAL A 1029 -56.97 35.09 19.56
C VAL A 1029 -56.61 36.55 19.86
N MET A 1030 -55.52 37.06 19.27
CA MET A 1030 -55.11 38.46 19.45
C MET A 1030 -56.09 39.45 18.81
N GLY A 1031 -56.71 39.09 17.69
CA GLY A 1031 -57.79 39.86 17.07
C GLY A 1031 -59.00 40.00 17.98
N PHE A 1032 -59.44 38.89 18.61
CA PHE A 1032 -60.49 38.93 19.63
C PHE A 1032 -60.09 39.80 20.82
N TYR A 1033 -58.83 39.67 21.28
CA TYR A 1033 -58.30 40.50 22.35
C TYR A 1033 -58.33 41.99 22.00
N ILE A 1034 -57.92 42.39 20.80
CA ILE A 1034 -58.00 43.79 20.32
C ILE A 1034 -59.45 44.29 20.34
N ILE A 1035 -60.42 43.51 19.83
CA ILE A 1035 -61.85 43.87 19.86
C ILE A 1035 -62.31 44.09 21.30
N PHE A 1036 -61.88 43.23 22.23
CA PHE A 1036 -62.15 43.37 23.65
C PHE A 1036 -61.56 44.67 24.23
N LEU A 1037 -60.29 45.00 23.92
CA LEU A 1037 -59.62 46.22 24.39
C LEU A 1037 -60.35 47.49 23.94
N PHE A 1038 -60.80 47.53 22.68
CA PHE A 1038 -61.59 48.65 22.16
C PHE A 1038 -62.92 48.85 22.90
N LYS A 1039 -63.59 47.75 23.26
CA LYS A 1039 -64.92 47.79 23.89
C LYS A 1039 -64.85 48.12 25.39
N PHE A 1040 -63.91 47.53 26.12
CA PHE A 1040 -63.92 47.56 27.59
C PHE A 1040 -62.94 48.55 28.23
N LYS A 1041 -62.00 49.12 27.45
CA LYS A 1041 -60.95 50.06 27.89
C LYS A 1041 -60.14 49.53 29.09
N PRO A 1042 -58.94 48.97 28.85
CA PRO A 1042 -58.20 48.22 29.87
C PRO A 1042 -57.77 49.04 31.10
N TYR A 1043 -57.59 50.36 30.96
CA TYR A 1043 -57.15 51.25 32.03
C TYR A 1043 -58.14 52.40 32.24
N ASN A 1044 -58.20 52.90 33.46
CA ASN A 1044 -58.95 54.12 33.81
C ASN A 1044 -58.39 55.39 33.12
N TYR A 1045 -57.19 55.32 32.52
CA TYR A 1045 -56.58 56.37 31.73
C TYR A 1045 -56.68 56.06 30.22
N PRO A 1046 -57.41 56.86 29.42
CA PRO A 1046 -57.65 56.58 28.00
C PRO A 1046 -56.38 56.46 27.13
N ARG A 1047 -55.31 57.20 27.45
CA ARG A 1047 -54.05 57.12 26.70
C ARG A 1047 -53.39 55.76 26.83
N PHE A 1048 -53.32 55.22 28.04
CA PHE A 1048 -52.73 53.89 28.26
C PHE A 1048 -53.59 52.80 27.64
N SER A 1049 -54.92 52.95 27.68
CA SER A 1049 -55.83 52.07 26.94
C SER A 1049 -55.56 52.06 25.44
N TRP A 1050 -55.25 53.22 24.87
CA TRP A 1050 -54.87 53.35 23.46
C TRP A 1050 -53.50 52.72 23.18
N TRP A 1051 -52.50 52.94 24.03
CA TRP A 1051 -51.17 52.33 23.89
C TRP A 1051 -51.23 50.81 23.91
N GLN A 1052 -51.99 50.22 24.84
CA GLN A 1052 -52.21 48.77 24.89
C GLN A 1052 -52.82 48.24 23.60
N THR A 1053 -53.77 48.97 23.04
CA THR A 1053 -54.44 48.59 21.79
C THR A 1053 -53.46 48.67 20.61
N LEU A 1054 -52.66 49.74 20.52
CA LEU A 1054 -51.63 49.89 19.48
C LEU A 1054 -50.57 48.80 19.54
N VAL A 1055 -50.08 48.48 20.74
CA VAL A 1055 -49.13 47.39 20.96
C VAL A 1055 -49.71 46.06 20.47
N SER A 1056 -50.97 45.77 20.80
CA SER A 1056 -51.63 44.54 20.38
C SER A 1056 -51.82 44.47 18.86
N ILE A 1057 -52.13 45.61 18.20
CA ILE A 1057 -52.19 45.71 16.73
C ILE A 1057 -50.81 45.44 16.11
N ALA A 1058 -49.74 46.00 16.68
CA ALA A 1058 -48.38 45.77 16.23
C ALA A 1058 -47.97 44.29 16.33
N VAL A 1059 -48.41 43.58 17.38
CA VAL A 1059 -48.21 42.13 17.54
C VAL A 1059 -48.93 41.34 16.44
N VAL A 1060 -50.19 41.68 16.13
CA VAL A 1060 -50.94 41.02 15.04
C VAL A 1060 -50.29 41.28 13.68
N TRP A 1061 -49.81 42.50 13.43
CA TRP A 1061 -49.07 42.83 12.21
C TRP A 1061 -47.80 41.97 12.05
N LEU A 1062 -47.04 41.80 13.13
CA LEU A 1062 -45.84 40.95 13.13
C LEU A 1062 -46.19 39.48 12.84
N ALA A 1063 -47.23 38.94 13.48
CA ALA A 1063 -47.68 37.57 13.25
C ALA A 1063 -48.17 37.36 11.81
N PHE A 1064 -48.88 38.34 11.24
CA PHE A 1064 -49.34 38.29 9.85
C PHE A 1064 -48.19 38.24 8.85
N LEU A 1065 -47.18 39.10 9.02
CA LEU A 1065 -45.97 39.07 8.17
C LEU A 1065 -45.21 37.77 8.32
N SER A 1066 -45.21 37.18 9.51
CA SER A 1066 -44.54 35.89 9.75
C SER A 1066 -45.18 34.74 8.99
N ILE A 1067 -46.50 34.71 8.89
CA ILE A 1067 -47.21 33.72 8.06
C ILE A 1067 -46.92 33.95 6.57
N ILE A 1068 -46.86 35.21 6.11
CA ILE A 1068 -46.49 35.52 4.72
C ILE A 1068 -45.08 34.99 4.42
N ALA A 1069 -44.12 35.26 5.31
CA ALA A 1069 -42.73 34.81 5.16
C ALA A 1069 -42.57 33.29 5.15
N GLN A 1070 -43.42 32.55 5.86
CA GLN A 1070 -43.39 31.07 5.85
C GLN A 1070 -43.98 30.46 4.57
N ASN A 1071 -44.81 31.20 3.82
CA ASN A 1071 -45.50 30.70 2.63
C ASN A 1071 -45.02 31.33 1.30
N GLY A 1072 -44.31 32.46 1.35
CA GLY A 1072 -43.77 33.16 0.18
C GLY A 1072 -42.24 33.24 0.22
N GLY A 1073 -41.59 32.96 -0.92
CA GLY A 1073 -40.13 32.80 -1.05
C GLY A 1073 -39.25 34.01 -0.69
N ASP A 1074 -37.96 33.70 -0.56
CA ASP A 1074 -36.95 34.27 0.35
C ASP A 1074 -36.30 35.61 -0.07
N ASP A 1075 -37.00 36.74 0.01
CA ASP A 1075 -36.30 38.04 0.14
C ASP A 1075 -36.47 38.65 1.54
N PRO A 1076 -35.51 38.42 2.45
CA PRO A 1076 -35.48 39.02 3.77
C PRO A 1076 -35.55 40.55 3.76
N LEU A 1077 -35.00 41.21 2.73
CA LEU A 1077 -34.95 42.68 2.66
C LEU A 1077 -36.33 43.27 2.40
N ILE A 1078 -37.11 42.65 1.51
CA ILE A 1078 -38.48 43.09 1.19
C ILE A 1078 -39.37 42.96 2.43
N LEU A 1079 -39.34 41.80 3.09
CA LEU A 1079 -40.15 41.55 4.29
C LEU A 1079 -39.76 42.47 5.45
N THR A 1080 -38.47 42.73 5.64
CA THR A 1080 -37.98 43.69 6.66
C THR A 1080 -38.45 45.11 6.36
N SER A 1081 -38.41 45.53 5.09
CA SER A 1081 -38.88 46.86 4.68
C SER A 1081 -40.37 47.04 4.94
N ILE A 1082 -41.18 46.01 4.63
CA ILE A 1082 -42.63 46.01 4.91
C ILE A 1082 -42.90 46.06 6.41
N LEU A 1083 -42.13 45.34 7.23
CA LEU A 1083 -42.26 45.38 8.69
C LEU A 1083 -42.02 46.79 9.24
N ILE A 1084 -40.89 47.41 8.88
CA ILE A 1084 -40.51 48.76 9.33
C ILE A 1084 -41.56 49.78 8.90
N LEU A 1085 -42.00 49.72 7.64
CA LEU A 1085 -43.05 50.60 7.13
C LEU A 1085 -44.35 50.45 7.92
N GLY A 1086 -44.77 49.21 8.21
CA GLY A 1086 -45.95 48.93 9.02
C GLY A 1086 -45.87 49.50 10.43
N PHE A 1087 -44.73 49.37 11.12
CA PHE A 1087 -44.54 49.98 12.44
C PHE A 1087 -44.53 51.51 12.41
N ILE A 1088 -43.93 52.12 11.37
CA ILE A 1088 -43.97 53.58 11.18
C ILE A 1088 -45.42 54.04 11.02
N VAL A 1089 -46.22 53.35 10.20
CA VAL A 1089 -47.64 53.68 9.98
C VAL A 1089 -48.44 53.55 11.28
N ILE A 1090 -48.28 52.44 12.01
CA ILE A 1090 -48.96 52.22 13.30
C ILE A 1090 -48.56 53.32 14.30
N ALA A 1091 -47.29 53.69 14.37
CA ALA A 1091 -46.80 54.72 15.28
C ALA A 1091 -47.33 56.12 14.92
N ILE A 1092 -47.28 56.52 13.64
CA ILE A 1092 -47.78 57.82 13.17
C ILE A 1092 -49.28 57.95 13.44
N ILE A 1093 -50.08 56.96 13.05
CA ILE A 1093 -51.53 56.95 13.30
C ILE A 1093 -51.79 56.95 14.81
N GLY A 1094 -51.04 56.15 15.56
CA GLY A 1094 -51.14 56.04 17.00
C GLY A 1094 -50.93 57.37 17.72
N VAL A 1095 -49.83 58.07 17.40
CA VAL A 1095 -49.47 59.39 17.95
C VAL A 1095 -50.47 60.46 17.51
N TYR A 1096 -50.89 60.44 16.24
CA TYR A 1096 -51.91 61.37 15.73
C TYR A 1096 -53.23 61.24 16.49
N VAL A 1097 -53.75 60.01 16.65
CA VAL A 1097 -54.99 59.74 17.40
C VAL A 1097 -54.82 60.09 18.87
N GLN A 1098 -53.66 59.78 19.46
CA GLN A 1098 -53.35 60.15 20.85
C GLN A 1098 -53.44 61.66 21.06
N HIS A 1099 -52.77 62.47 20.24
CA HIS A 1099 -52.80 63.92 20.36
C HIS A 1099 -54.20 64.49 20.16
N LYS A 1100 -54.98 63.94 19.22
CA LYS A 1100 -56.30 64.44 18.86
C LYS A 1100 -57.40 64.06 19.85
N LYS A 1101 -57.41 62.82 20.35
CA LYS A 1101 -58.54 62.28 21.13
C LYS A 1101 -58.26 62.11 22.62
N TYR A 1102 -56.99 62.00 23.04
CA TYR A 1102 -56.66 61.62 24.41
C TYR A 1102 -55.76 62.69 25.07
N PRO A 1103 -56.27 63.55 25.98
CA PRO A 1103 -55.48 64.59 26.63
C PRO A 1103 -54.46 64.03 27.64
N SER A 1104 -53.40 64.80 27.93
CA SER A 1104 -52.36 64.42 28.90
C SER A 1104 -52.84 64.79 30.28
N LEU A 1105 -53.19 63.78 31.08
CA LEU A 1105 -53.60 63.98 32.47
C LEU A 1105 -52.45 63.76 33.43
N LEU A 1106 -51.49 62.89 33.08
CA LEU A 1106 -50.26 62.75 33.84
C LEU A 1106 -49.24 63.82 33.40
N PHE A 1107 -48.64 64.49 34.38
CA PHE A 1107 -47.52 65.41 34.16
C PHE A 1107 -46.35 65.08 35.08
N ARG A 1108 -45.14 65.46 34.67
CA ARG A 1108 -43.95 65.39 35.52
C ARG A 1108 -43.69 66.79 36.06
N LYS A 1109 -43.59 66.96 37.38
CA LYS A 1109 -43.12 68.23 37.96
C LYS A 1109 -41.73 68.51 37.38
N LYS A 1110 -41.49 69.73 36.92
CA LYS A 1110 -40.20 70.14 36.35
C LYS A 1110 -39.15 69.92 37.43
N GLY A 1111 -38.41 68.81 37.35
CA GLY A 1111 -37.39 68.46 38.32
C GLY A 1111 -36.37 69.58 38.40
N GLN A 1112 -35.78 69.80 39.58
CA GLN A 1112 -34.61 70.66 39.67
C GLN A 1112 -33.58 70.17 38.66
N ASP A 1113 -33.08 71.10 37.85
CA ASP A 1113 -32.21 70.84 36.70
C ASP A 1113 -31.08 69.89 37.14
N ALA A 1114 -31.09 68.64 36.65
CA ALA A 1114 -30.11 67.64 37.04
C ALA A 1114 -28.69 68.11 36.70
N SER A 1115 -28.54 69.04 35.75
CA SER A 1115 -27.27 69.72 35.46
C SER A 1115 -26.79 70.57 36.64
N ASN A 1116 -27.67 71.16 37.44
CA ASN A 1116 -27.32 71.91 38.65
C ASN A 1116 -26.90 70.99 39.79
N LEU A 1117 -27.51 69.81 39.91
CA LEU A 1117 -27.15 68.80 40.91
C LEU A 1117 -25.82 68.10 40.56
N PHE A 1118 -25.61 67.79 39.28
CA PHE A 1118 -24.32 67.32 38.76
C PHE A 1118 -23.22 68.38 38.89
N LYS A 1119 -23.52 69.65 38.58
CA LYS A 1119 -22.58 70.76 38.83
C LYS A 1119 -22.25 70.91 40.31
N PHE A 1120 -23.21 70.67 41.21
CA PHE A 1120 -22.98 70.72 42.65
C PHE A 1120 -22.13 69.54 43.16
N ALA A 1121 -22.42 68.31 42.73
CA ALA A 1121 -21.71 67.11 43.15
C ALA A 1121 -20.27 67.03 42.60
N PHE A 1122 -20.01 67.63 41.43
CA PHE A 1122 -18.71 67.55 40.74
C PHE A 1122 -17.94 68.88 40.64
N SER A 1123 -18.44 70.01 41.19
CA SER A 1123 -17.63 71.22 41.31
C SER A 1123 -16.72 71.17 42.54
N PHE A 1124 -15.46 70.78 42.35
CA PHE A 1124 -14.40 71.04 43.34
C PHE A 1124 -13.89 72.48 43.16
N GLY A 1125 -13.98 73.30 44.22
CA GLY A 1125 -13.51 74.70 44.24
C GLY A 1125 -14.60 75.75 44.03
N ARG A 1126 -14.23 77.04 44.24
CA ARG A 1126 -14.99 78.32 44.40
C ARG A 1126 -16.46 78.45 43.92
N HIS A 1127 -16.97 77.61 43.02
CA HIS A 1127 -18.35 77.59 42.55
C HIS A 1127 -19.36 76.93 43.53
N SER A 1128 -18.93 76.12 44.49
CA SER A 1128 -19.83 75.51 45.50
C SER A 1128 -20.52 76.56 46.40
N LYS A 1129 -19.85 77.68 46.71
CA LYS A 1129 -20.41 78.77 47.52
C LYS A 1129 -21.51 79.57 46.80
N LEU A 1130 -21.49 79.62 45.47
CA LEU A 1130 -22.49 80.33 44.65
C LEU A 1130 -23.72 79.45 44.35
N ALA A 1131 -23.57 78.12 44.38
CA ALA A 1131 -24.69 77.20 44.28
C ALA A 1131 -25.48 77.12 45.60
N LEU A 1132 -24.80 77.15 46.76
CA LEU A 1132 -25.46 77.14 48.07
C LEU A 1132 -26.34 78.39 48.32
N SER A 1133 -25.96 79.56 47.82
CA SER A 1133 -26.76 80.79 48.01
C SER A 1133 -28.06 80.83 47.18
N LYS A 1134 -28.22 79.96 46.18
CA LYS A 1134 -29.47 79.80 45.41
C LYS A 1134 -30.38 78.70 45.93
N ILE A 1135 -29.88 77.82 46.81
CA ILE A 1135 -30.62 76.65 47.31
C ILE A 1135 -31.18 76.90 48.72
N VAL A 1136 -30.61 77.83 49.49
CA VAL A 1136 -31.14 78.23 50.81
C VAL A 1136 -32.10 79.42 50.66
N PRO A 1137 -33.41 79.27 50.95
CA PRO A 1137 -34.30 80.41 51.07
C PRO A 1137 -33.83 81.30 52.23
N SER A 1138 -33.65 82.59 51.98
CA SER A 1138 -33.34 83.59 53.01
C SER A 1138 -34.48 83.67 54.02
N GLY A 1139 -34.39 82.89 55.11
CA GLY A 1139 -35.43 82.90 56.13
C GLY A 1139 -35.39 81.80 57.17
N THR A 1140 -34.23 81.40 57.69
CA THR A 1140 -34.15 80.67 58.97
C THR A 1140 -32.78 80.87 59.61
N SER A 1141 -32.77 81.48 60.79
CA SER A 1141 -31.60 81.60 61.67
C SER A 1141 -31.24 80.22 62.24
N MET A 1142 -30.06 79.72 61.89
CA MET A 1142 -29.48 78.55 62.55
C MET A 1142 -28.53 79.00 63.66
N SER A 1143 -28.88 78.64 64.90
CA SER A 1143 -28.04 78.69 66.07
C SER A 1143 -27.01 77.54 66.06
N SER A 1144 -25.76 77.90 66.34
CA SER A 1144 -24.69 77.13 67.00
C SER A 1144 -24.57 75.59 66.79
N PRO A 1145 -23.44 75.07 66.27
CA PRO A 1145 -23.16 73.65 66.28
C PRO A 1145 -22.59 73.20 67.63
N ARG A 1146 -23.23 72.19 68.24
CA ARG A 1146 -22.66 71.40 69.35
C ARG A 1146 -21.59 70.45 68.79
N LYS A 1147 -20.40 70.51 69.38
CA LYS A 1147 -19.34 69.51 69.31
C LYS A 1147 -19.89 68.12 69.64
N ILE A 1148 -19.52 67.12 68.86
CA ILE A 1148 -19.52 65.71 69.29
C ILE A 1148 -18.17 65.12 68.91
N GLU A 1149 -17.60 64.46 69.90
CA GLU A 1149 -16.28 63.85 69.97
C GLU A 1149 -16.19 62.55 69.15
N ASP A 1150 -14.96 62.29 68.70
CA ASP A 1150 -14.40 60.99 68.31
C ASP A 1150 -14.68 59.91 69.38
N PRO A 1151 -14.74 58.60 69.02
CA PRO A 1151 -13.49 57.90 68.76
C PRO A 1151 -13.49 56.80 67.67
N SER A 1152 -12.28 56.58 67.18
CA SER A 1152 -11.72 55.40 66.50
C SER A 1152 -11.63 54.17 67.43
N PRO A 1153 -11.23 52.96 66.96
CA PRO A 1153 -10.87 52.54 65.60
C PRO A 1153 -11.90 51.62 64.89
#